data_AF-A0A946ER83-F1
#
_entry.id   AF-A0A946ER83-F1
#
_cell.length_a   1.000
_cell.length_b   1.000
_cell.length_c   1.000
_cell.angle_alpha   90.00
_cell.angle_beta   90.00
_cell.angle_gamma   90.00
#
_symmetry.space_group_name_H-M   'P 1'
#
loop_
_entity.id
_entity.type
_entity.pdbx_description
1 polymer ?
#
loop_
_entity_poly.entity_id
_entity_poly.type
_entity_poly.pdbx_seq_one_letter_code
_entity_poly.pdbx_strand_id
1 'polypeptide(L)'
;QPLVSDEKMEADTALLVDLVGDHEQELVLLQRGKLKILQPTNHHKDAEKLALFDGEIALPSEINSATYLTITAQDLDLDGTEELLLSSADKTSILQFIAGKPTLSAHTFSPARSMISADVDGDGDFDLVVEKTDGSLWLMRNPLAQESQRLHTFRAHLGGRRDGDDRRTNLLGFGARLELRNSDQVVLAFQEGKGGHHARGLLPVVVGLDGSDHLDSLIIEWPDGVLQAEMDVKVDRCQEIEEIQRKSSSCPILFSFDGQKWNFITDFMGGGGLGFWIGPDEFSPPEPTEVVRIAPGALQPVNDRLRLSIMEPMQEICYTDRLSLIAVDHPETHSCFPEEFFPIQAPPPSGKPLMIEKETRVFPSVVRDASGTIDASLVAEVDRLYAGPRGLIPDMVGYCENQVWEFDFETVPEGSSIALLLDGWIEYPYSRINFAAWQGGQRLSAPTFRWRAASDQPWQLLAEELGYPAGMPKTMVLDVSDIIADGARQFRIESNLELYWDRAFLASIKPPAPQQIHTIPLHSAILRDGGYPREFSDDGNLPATYHYDQRDPSLDYRPMKEGHVTRYGRVDSLLAAVDDQLVIIGGGDELILEFDASSLPELLPGWERTWLLDTFGWCKDLDPLTGACRGVGPLPYRGMSQYPPPADEPKPDRSNYQTIWNTRRD
;
A
#
# COMPACT_ATOMS: atom_id res chain seq x y z
N GLN A 1 14.91 -19.46 -1.75
CA GLN A 1 14.57 -20.41 -0.66
C GLN A 1 14.71 -19.66 0.65
N PRO A 2 13.62 -19.33 1.38
CA PRO A 2 13.71 -18.38 2.50
C PRO A 2 14.04 -19.02 3.85
N LEU A 3 14.40 -20.31 3.88
CA LEU A 3 14.81 -21.00 5.11
C LEU A 3 16.16 -21.64 4.87
N VAL A 4 17.22 -20.98 5.33
CA VAL A 4 18.58 -21.53 5.35
C VAL A 4 18.85 -21.96 6.79
N SER A 5 19.11 -23.25 6.99
CA SER A 5 19.52 -23.79 8.29
C SER A 5 20.94 -24.32 8.13
N ASP A 6 21.89 -23.64 8.76
CA ASP A 6 23.30 -24.05 8.73
C ASP A 6 23.55 -25.25 9.66
N GLU A 7 22.74 -25.43 10.71
CA GLU A 7 22.74 -26.58 11.62
C GLU A 7 21.34 -26.92 12.15
N LYS A 8 21.11 -28.20 12.48
CA LYS A 8 19.87 -28.64 13.15
C LYS A 8 19.94 -28.32 14.63
N MET A 9 19.01 -27.52 15.12
CA MET A 9 18.77 -27.38 16.55
C MET A 9 17.75 -28.43 17.01
N GLU A 10 18.19 -29.43 17.78
CA GLU A 10 17.26 -30.39 18.40
C GLU A 10 16.63 -29.75 19.64
N ALA A 11 15.33 -29.47 19.60
CA ALA A 11 14.54 -29.01 20.74
C ALA A 11 13.21 -29.77 20.80
N ASP A 12 12.79 -30.10 22.02
CA ASP A 12 11.49 -30.72 22.30
C ASP A 12 10.37 -29.66 22.26
N THR A 13 10.69 -28.41 22.64
CA THR A 13 9.77 -27.25 22.61
C THR A 13 10.60 -25.97 22.47
N ALA A 14 10.07 -24.98 21.75
CA ALA A 14 10.65 -23.64 21.62
C ALA A 14 9.55 -22.58 21.73
N LEU A 15 9.84 -21.49 22.45
CA LEU A 15 8.95 -20.33 22.62
C LEU A 15 9.73 -19.04 22.34
N LEU A 16 9.04 -18.01 21.85
CA LEU A 16 9.54 -16.63 21.81
C LEU A 16 8.69 -15.82 22.79
N VAL A 17 9.32 -15.24 23.80
CA VAL A 17 8.64 -14.64 24.96
C VAL A 17 9.43 -13.40 25.40
N ASP A 18 8.76 -12.27 25.63
CA ASP A 18 9.38 -11.12 26.29
C ASP A 18 9.33 -11.37 27.81
N LEU A 19 10.41 -11.95 28.34
CA LEU A 19 10.47 -12.34 29.75
C LEU A 19 10.86 -11.17 30.64
N VAL A 20 11.64 -10.22 30.13
CA VAL A 20 12.24 -9.16 30.94
C VAL A 20 11.51 -7.83 30.86
N GLY A 21 10.50 -7.73 29.98
CA GLY A 21 9.68 -6.54 29.77
C GLY A 21 10.42 -5.45 29.00
N ASP A 22 11.36 -5.80 28.13
CA ASP A 22 12.17 -4.86 27.34
C ASP A 22 11.75 -4.75 25.87
N HIS A 23 10.63 -5.39 25.52
CA HIS A 23 10.04 -5.42 24.18
C HIS A 23 10.84 -6.24 23.16
N GLU A 24 11.83 -7.00 23.60
CA GLU A 24 12.53 -7.99 22.79
C GLU A 24 12.16 -9.39 23.29
N GLN A 25 11.92 -10.32 22.37
CA GLN A 25 11.56 -11.69 22.75
C GLN A 25 12.82 -12.55 22.92
N GLU A 26 12.96 -13.21 24.07
CA GLU A 26 13.93 -14.28 24.28
C GLU A 26 13.52 -15.59 23.61
N LEU A 27 14.52 -16.34 23.15
CA LEU A 27 14.33 -17.71 22.68
C LEU A 27 14.44 -18.69 23.85
N VAL A 28 13.30 -19.24 24.27
CA VAL A 28 13.21 -20.23 25.34
C VAL A 28 13.16 -21.63 24.73
N LEU A 29 14.12 -22.48 25.11
CA LEU A 29 14.28 -23.82 24.55
C LEU A 29 14.18 -24.89 25.64
N LEU A 30 13.40 -25.92 25.36
CA LEU A 30 13.46 -27.19 26.06
C LEU A 30 14.24 -28.19 25.18
N GLN A 31 15.46 -28.55 25.58
CA GLN A 31 16.29 -29.51 24.85
C GLN A 31 16.64 -30.71 25.72
N ARG A 32 16.12 -31.90 25.38
CA ARG A 32 16.35 -33.15 26.12
C ARG A 32 16.00 -32.99 27.61
N GLY A 33 14.90 -32.28 27.86
CA GLY A 33 14.41 -31.95 29.20
C GLY A 33 15.19 -30.85 29.95
N LYS A 34 16.14 -30.16 29.31
CA LYS A 34 16.86 -29.03 29.91
C LYS A 34 16.38 -27.70 29.34
N LEU A 35 16.12 -26.74 30.22
CA LEU A 35 15.75 -25.38 29.85
C LEU A 35 17.00 -24.58 29.47
N LYS A 36 16.90 -23.81 28.39
CA LYS A 36 17.83 -22.74 28.04
C LYS A 36 17.05 -21.51 27.63
N ILE A 37 17.57 -20.33 27.94
CA ILE A 37 16.99 -19.06 27.53
C ILE A 37 18.09 -18.24 26.88
N LEU A 38 17.89 -17.86 25.62
CA LEU A 38 18.86 -17.13 24.82
C LEU A 38 18.34 -15.71 24.56
N GLN A 39 19.21 -14.72 24.75
CA GLN A 39 18.87 -13.33 24.53
C GLN A 39 18.94 -12.97 23.04
N PRO A 40 18.10 -12.05 22.56
CA PRO A 40 18.24 -11.51 21.21
C PRO A 40 19.55 -10.72 21.09
N THR A 41 20.22 -10.83 19.94
CA THR A 41 21.45 -10.09 19.68
C THR A 41 21.17 -8.59 19.47
N ASN A 42 22.01 -7.75 20.05
CA ASN A 42 21.95 -6.29 19.84
C ASN A 42 22.56 -5.83 18.50
N HIS A 43 23.16 -6.74 17.72
CA HIS A 43 24.06 -6.36 16.62
C HIS A 43 23.57 -6.73 15.21
N HIS A 44 22.62 -7.65 15.05
CA HIS A 44 22.39 -8.35 13.78
C HIS A 44 20.92 -8.67 13.47
N LYS A 45 20.01 -7.69 13.62
CA LYS A 45 18.57 -7.91 13.38
C LYS A 45 18.19 -8.39 11.97
N ASP A 46 19.05 -8.22 10.97
CA ASP A 46 18.79 -8.63 9.57
C ASP A 46 20.04 -9.16 8.83
N ALA A 47 21.08 -9.61 9.54
CA ALA A 47 22.31 -10.05 8.89
C ALA A 47 22.28 -11.55 8.55
N GLU A 48 22.31 -11.88 7.26
CA GLU A 48 22.36 -13.27 6.80
C GLU A 48 23.54 -14.03 7.43
N LYS A 49 23.25 -15.26 7.91
CA LYS A 49 24.23 -16.20 8.51
C LYS A 49 24.84 -15.75 9.84
N LEU A 50 24.29 -14.72 10.48
CA LEU A 50 24.61 -14.36 11.85
C LEU A 50 23.52 -14.86 12.81
N ALA A 51 23.91 -15.18 14.04
CA ALA A 51 22.98 -15.66 15.04
C ALA A 51 22.05 -14.52 15.48
N LEU A 52 20.73 -14.76 15.44
CA LEU A 52 19.72 -13.82 15.95
C LEU A 52 19.65 -13.79 17.48
N PHE A 53 20.13 -14.86 18.13
CA PHE A 53 20.18 -14.99 19.58
C PHE A 53 21.61 -15.28 20.00
N ASP A 54 22.13 -14.47 20.92
CA ASP A 54 23.42 -14.65 21.56
C ASP A 54 23.32 -14.38 23.07
N GLY A 55 24.19 -15.02 23.86
CA GLY A 55 24.13 -14.93 25.32
C GLY A 55 23.03 -15.80 25.94
N GLU A 56 23.44 -16.65 26.88
CA GLU A 56 22.51 -17.49 27.67
C GLU A 56 22.21 -16.81 29.00
N ILE A 57 20.93 -16.66 29.34
CA ILE A 57 20.51 -16.11 30.63
C ILE A 57 20.89 -17.11 31.73
N ALA A 58 21.60 -16.64 32.76
CA ALA A 58 21.99 -17.46 33.90
C ALA A 58 20.76 -17.82 34.76
N LEU A 59 20.41 -19.10 34.79
CA LEU A 59 19.27 -19.61 35.56
C LEU A 59 19.67 -20.08 36.97
N PRO A 60 18.74 -20.05 37.95
CA PRO A 60 18.96 -20.65 39.27
C PRO A 60 19.36 -22.12 39.19
N SER A 61 20.14 -22.60 40.17
CA SER A 61 20.67 -23.97 40.19
C SER A 61 19.57 -25.04 40.21
N GLU A 62 18.46 -24.71 40.84
CA GLU A 62 17.23 -25.48 40.97
C GLU A 62 16.58 -25.72 39.60
N ILE A 63 16.68 -24.74 38.70
CA ILE A 63 16.19 -24.87 37.32
C ILE A 63 17.14 -25.71 36.48
N ASN A 64 18.43 -25.40 36.54
CA ASN A 64 19.45 -26.10 35.74
C ASN A 64 19.58 -27.59 36.08
N SER A 65 19.38 -27.94 37.35
CA SER A 65 19.50 -29.33 37.82
C SER A 65 18.28 -30.18 37.48
N ALA A 66 17.09 -29.58 37.34
CA ALA A 66 15.84 -30.30 37.05
C ALA A 66 15.77 -30.82 35.61
N THR A 67 14.84 -31.75 35.37
CA THR A 67 14.48 -32.24 34.03
C THR A 67 13.00 -31.99 33.81
N TYR A 68 12.68 -31.24 32.76
CA TYR A 68 11.33 -30.81 32.43
C TYR A 68 10.72 -31.68 31.32
N LEU A 69 9.41 -31.91 31.43
CA LEU A 69 8.60 -32.64 30.45
C LEU A 69 7.99 -31.70 29.43
N THR A 70 7.59 -30.50 29.85
CA THR A 70 6.96 -29.48 29.02
C THR A 70 7.15 -28.09 29.63
N ILE A 71 7.09 -27.08 28.78
CA ILE A 71 7.15 -25.67 29.14
C ILE A 71 6.03 -24.91 28.44
N THR A 72 5.49 -23.88 29.09
CA THR A 72 4.60 -22.87 28.48
C THR A 72 4.90 -21.50 29.09
N ALA A 73 4.48 -20.42 28.44
CA ALA A 73 4.60 -19.06 28.93
C ALA A 73 3.22 -18.42 29.02
N GLN A 74 2.96 -17.64 30.08
CA GLN A 74 1.75 -16.83 30.21
C GLN A 74 1.90 -15.79 31.33
N ASP A 75 1.40 -14.58 31.09
CA ASP A 75 1.16 -13.52 32.09
C ASP A 75 0.08 -13.95 33.11
N LEU A 76 0.48 -14.64 34.19
CA LEU A 76 -0.46 -15.19 35.18
C LEU A 76 -0.83 -14.21 36.28
N ASP A 77 -0.01 -13.18 36.49
CA ASP A 77 -0.23 -12.15 37.51
C ASP A 77 -0.72 -10.80 36.96
N LEU A 78 -0.91 -10.72 35.64
CA LEU A 78 -1.50 -9.59 34.91
C LEU A 78 -0.63 -8.33 34.94
N ASP A 79 0.68 -8.49 35.02
CA ASP A 79 1.65 -7.38 35.02
C ASP A 79 2.13 -6.98 33.61
N GLY A 80 1.72 -7.74 32.59
CA GLY A 80 2.07 -7.51 31.19
C GLY A 80 3.35 -8.19 30.74
N THR A 81 4.04 -8.94 31.61
CA THR A 81 5.14 -9.85 31.26
C THR A 81 4.71 -11.31 31.42
N GLU A 82 5.32 -12.23 30.69
CA GLU A 82 4.92 -13.64 30.76
C GLU A 82 5.77 -14.46 31.74
N GLU A 83 5.13 -15.24 32.62
CA GLU A 83 5.80 -16.25 33.43
C GLU A 83 6.04 -17.54 32.67
N LEU A 84 7.19 -18.18 32.91
CA LEU A 84 7.45 -19.53 32.45
C LEU A 84 6.90 -20.58 33.43
N LEU A 85 6.02 -21.43 32.94
CA LEU A 85 5.56 -22.62 33.63
C LEU A 85 6.42 -23.82 33.22
N LEU A 86 7.14 -24.38 34.19
CA LEU A 86 8.14 -25.42 33.99
C LEU A 86 7.69 -26.71 34.68
N SER A 87 7.16 -27.66 33.91
CA SER A 87 6.64 -28.92 34.45
C SER A 87 7.68 -30.03 34.44
N SER A 88 8.00 -30.58 35.61
CA SER A 88 8.83 -31.78 35.78
C SER A 88 7.96 -33.01 36.14
N ALA A 89 8.59 -34.16 36.37
CA ALA A 89 7.89 -35.35 36.86
C ALA A 89 7.25 -35.16 38.26
N ASP A 90 7.75 -34.20 39.05
CA ASP A 90 7.37 -34.03 40.46
C ASP A 90 6.40 -32.86 40.68
N LYS A 91 6.51 -31.78 39.89
CA LYS A 91 5.68 -30.58 40.01
C LYS A 91 5.81 -29.67 38.78
N THR A 92 4.89 -28.72 38.66
CA THR A 92 5.06 -27.55 37.81
C THR A 92 5.50 -26.36 38.66
N SER A 93 6.61 -25.74 38.27
CA SER A 93 7.15 -24.54 38.93
C SER A 93 6.94 -23.32 38.05
N ILE A 94 6.76 -22.15 38.65
CA ILE A 94 6.61 -20.88 37.93
C ILE A 94 7.92 -20.11 38.08
N LEU A 95 8.49 -19.69 36.95
CA LEU A 95 9.68 -18.85 36.87
C LEU A 95 9.28 -17.49 36.30
N GLN A 96 9.45 -16.45 37.10
CA GLN A 96 9.14 -15.05 36.78
C GLN A 96 10.43 -14.22 36.73
N PHE A 97 10.40 -13.07 36.07
CA PHE A 97 11.56 -12.19 35.94
C PHE A 97 11.34 -10.87 36.65
N ILE A 98 11.85 -10.77 37.86
CA ILE A 98 11.70 -9.54 38.66
C ILE A 98 12.93 -8.67 38.43
N ALA A 99 12.72 -7.47 37.86
CA ALA A 99 13.80 -6.55 37.48
C ALA A 99 14.89 -7.23 36.62
N GLY A 100 14.44 -7.99 35.61
CA GLY A 100 15.30 -8.72 34.67
C GLY A 100 16.03 -9.92 35.26
N LYS A 101 15.65 -10.40 36.46
CA LYS A 101 16.29 -11.55 37.10
C LYS A 101 15.35 -12.73 37.28
N PRO A 102 15.76 -13.94 36.86
CA PRO A 102 14.95 -15.14 37.01
C PRO A 102 14.77 -15.47 38.49
N THR A 103 13.51 -15.52 38.92
CA THR A 103 13.08 -15.74 40.30
C THR A 103 12.03 -16.84 40.33
N LEU A 104 12.17 -17.81 41.22
CA LEU A 104 11.21 -18.90 41.35
C LEU A 104 10.05 -18.47 42.25
N SER A 105 8.82 -18.67 41.79
CA SER A 105 7.64 -18.49 42.63
C SER A 105 7.61 -19.52 43.76
N ALA A 106 7.06 -19.12 44.91
CA ALA A 106 6.74 -20.06 45.98
C ALA A 106 5.57 -20.99 45.62
N HIS A 107 4.75 -20.58 44.65
CA HIS A 107 3.61 -21.37 44.17
C HIS A 107 4.06 -22.43 43.17
N THR A 108 3.48 -23.64 43.31
CA THR A 108 3.76 -24.77 42.43
C THR A 108 2.47 -25.54 42.17
N PHE A 109 2.33 -26.10 40.98
CA PHE A 109 1.19 -26.93 40.60
C PHE A 109 1.56 -28.42 40.51
N SER A 110 0.53 -29.26 40.33
CA SER A 110 0.75 -30.68 40.03
C SER A 110 1.52 -30.86 38.72
N PRO A 111 2.32 -31.94 38.57
CA PRO A 111 2.97 -32.28 37.31
C PRO A 111 1.99 -32.31 36.13
N ALA A 112 2.41 -31.73 35.02
CA ALA A 112 1.72 -31.77 33.74
C ALA A 112 2.59 -32.35 32.63
N ARG A 113 1.98 -33.14 31.75
CA ARG A 113 2.57 -33.64 30.50
C ARG A 113 2.45 -32.63 29.37
N SER A 114 1.36 -31.88 29.35
CA SER A 114 1.11 -30.76 28.44
C SER A 114 0.29 -29.69 29.16
N MET A 115 0.48 -28.43 28.76
CA MET A 115 -0.20 -27.27 29.33
C MET A 115 -0.57 -26.32 28.19
N ILE A 116 -1.76 -25.73 28.27
CA ILE A 116 -2.23 -24.66 27.38
C ILE A 116 -2.86 -23.58 28.26
N SER A 117 -2.61 -22.31 27.95
CA SER A 117 -3.21 -21.16 28.63
C SER A 117 -4.24 -20.45 27.74
N ALA A 118 -5.34 -20.03 28.34
CA ALA A 118 -6.36 -19.21 27.69
C ALA A 118 -7.29 -18.59 28.75
N ASP A 119 -7.91 -17.46 28.44
CA ASP A 119 -9.08 -16.95 29.19
C ASP A 119 -10.29 -17.82 28.80
N VAL A 120 -10.51 -18.94 29.52
CA VAL A 120 -11.47 -19.98 29.09
C VAL A 120 -12.90 -19.58 29.42
N ASP A 121 -13.11 -18.82 30.48
CA ASP A 121 -14.43 -18.36 30.91
C ASP A 121 -14.75 -16.90 30.61
N GLY A 122 -13.80 -16.16 30.02
CA GLY A 122 -13.99 -14.81 29.55
C GLY A 122 -14.01 -13.79 30.68
N ASP A 123 -13.34 -14.04 31.80
CA ASP A 123 -13.26 -13.11 32.93
C ASP A 123 -12.02 -12.21 32.89
N GLY A 124 -11.06 -12.55 32.04
CA GLY A 124 -9.94 -11.71 31.66
C GLY A 124 -8.65 -12.00 32.36
N ASP A 125 -8.55 -13.09 33.11
CA ASP A 125 -7.27 -13.69 33.46
C ASP A 125 -7.05 -15.01 32.69
N PHE A 126 -5.84 -15.55 32.77
CA PHE A 126 -5.51 -16.79 32.06
C PHE A 126 -5.68 -18.02 32.93
N ASP A 127 -6.55 -18.91 32.49
CA ASP A 127 -6.68 -20.26 32.99
C ASP A 127 -5.63 -21.20 32.36
N LEU A 128 -5.43 -22.35 33.00
CA LEU A 128 -4.59 -23.43 32.47
C LEU A 128 -5.42 -24.68 32.21
N VAL A 129 -5.34 -25.20 30.98
CA VAL A 129 -5.77 -26.56 30.65
C VAL A 129 -4.54 -27.47 30.68
N VAL A 130 -4.52 -28.41 31.62
CA VAL A 130 -3.37 -29.27 31.87
C VAL A 130 -3.72 -30.75 31.68
N GLU A 131 -2.88 -31.46 30.93
CA GLU A 131 -2.87 -32.92 30.91
C GLU A 131 -1.93 -33.40 32.01
N LYS A 132 -2.45 -34.11 33.01
CA LYS A 132 -1.62 -34.68 34.07
C LYS A 132 -0.85 -35.90 33.58
N THR A 133 0.15 -36.30 34.35
CA THR A 133 0.98 -37.48 34.05
C THR A 133 0.19 -38.80 34.06
N ASP A 134 -1.00 -38.83 34.67
CA ASP A 134 -1.93 -39.98 34.63
C ASP A 134 -2.87 -39.98 33.42
N GLY A 135 -2.76 -38.97 32.54
CA GLY A 135 -3.59 -38.79 31.35
C GLY A 135 -4.93 -38.08 31.60
N SER A 136 -5.21 -37.64 32.84
CA SER A 136 -6.40 -36.83 33.12
C SER A 136 -6.23 -35.39 32.66
N LEU A 137 -7.30 -34.80 32.10
CA LEU A 137 -7.35 -33.39 31.72
C LEU A 137 -8.00 -32.57 32.84
N TRP A 138 -7.35 -31.49 33.25
CA TRP A 138 -7.82 -30.59 34.29
C TRP A 138 -7.87 -29.16 33.75
N LEU A 139 -8.95 -28.45 34.07
CA LEU A 139 -9.01 -26.99 33.97
C LEU A 139 -8.64 -26.41 35.34
N MET A 140 -7.58 -25.62 35.38
CA MET A 140 -7.14 -24.88 36.56
C MET A 140 -7.53 -23.43 36.36
N ARG A 141 -8.51 -22.99 37.15
CA ARG A 141 -8.99 -21.61 37.08
C ARG A 141 -8.08 -20.64 37.79
N ASN A 142 -7.78 -19.52 37.14
CA ASN A 142 -7.24 -18.34 37.78
C ASN A 142 -8.43 -17.42 38.14
N PRO A 143 -8.57 -16.95 39.39
CA PRO A 143 -9.63 -16.00 39.73
C PRO A 143 -9.07 -14.60 40.03
N LEU A 144 -7.84 -14.33 39.62
CA LEU A 144 -7.06 -13.17 40.03
C LEU A 144 -7.73 -11.85 39.62
N ALA A 145 -8.24 -11.75 38.39
CA ALA A 145 -8.93 -10.55 37.93
C ALA A 145 -10.24 -10.31 38.70
N GLN A 146 -10.97 -11.38 39.06
CA GLN A 146 -12.20 -11.27 39.85
C GLN A 146 -11.95 -10.95 41.33
N GLU A 147 -10.89 -11.51 41.91
CA GLU A 147 -10.57 -11.36 43.33
C GLU A 147 -9.81 -10.05 43.63
N SER A 148 -9.00 -9.57 42.67
CA SER A 148 -8.19 -8.37 42.81
C SER A 148 -8.84 -7.19 42.07
N GLN A 149 -9.56 -6.33 42.80
CA GLN A 149 -10.12 -5.07 42.27
C GLN A 149 -9.06 -4.01 41.90
N ARG A 150 -7.79 -4.40 41.81
CA ARG A 150 -6.65 -3.52 41.51
C ARG A 150 -5.90 -3.95 40.25
N LEU A 151 -6.22 -5.12 39.70
CA LEU A 151 -5.58 -5.60 38.48
C LEU A 151 -6.59 -5.47 37.35
N HIS A 152 -6.11 -4.97 36.22
CA HIS A 152 -6.94 -4.62 35.08
C HIS A 152 -6.44 -5.31 33.82
N THR A 153 -7.35 -5.62 32.89
CA THR A 153 -6.96 -6.29 31.64
C THR A 153 -7.55 -5.64 30.40
N PHE A 154 -6.71 -5.49 29.39
CA PHE A 154 -7.17 -5.17 28.04
C PHE A 154 -7.64 -6.45 27.36
N ARG A 155 -8.83 -6.40 26.74
CA ARG A 155 -9.39 -7.52 25.99
C ARG A 155 -10.03 -7.06 24.69
N ALA A 156 -9.61 -7.61 23.56
CA ALA A 156 -10.19 -7.25 22.27
C ALA A 156 -10.27 -8.40 21.27
N HIS A 157 -11.39 -8.45 20.56
CA HIS A 157 -11.47 -9.10 19.24
C HIS A 157 -11.03 -8.08 18.18
N LEU A 158 -10.06 -8.47 17.36
CA LEU A 158 -9.58 -7.68 16.24
C LEU A 158 -10.09 -8.27 14.93
N GLY A 159 -10.49 -7.41 14.00
CA GLY A 159 -10.76 -7.81 12.63
C GLY A 159 -11.48 -6.76 11.81
N GLY A 160 -11.60 -7.03 10.53
CA GLY A 160 -12.40 -6.23 9.61
C GLY A 160 -13.90 -6.46 9.71
N ARG A 161 -14.67 -5.47 9.26
CA ARG A 161 -16.12 -5.58 9.09
C ARG A 161 -16.47 -6.00 7.66
N ARG A 162 -17.49 -6.85 7.52
CA ARG A 162 -18.12 -7.21 6.24
C ARG A 162 -19.29 -6.28 5.94
N ASP A 163 -19.02 -5.08 5.43
CA ASP A 163 -20.04 -4.06 5.12
C ASP A 163 -20.26 -3.79 3.63
N GLY A 164 -19.56 -4.52 2.75
CA GLY A 164 -19.82 -4.56 1.31
C GLY A 164 -18.64 -4.14 0.43
N ASP A 165 -17.64 -3.46 0.99
CA ASP A 165 -16.33 -3.20 0.36
C ASP A 165 -15.18 -3.65 1.28
N ASP A 166 -15.32 -4.83 1.88
CA ASP A 166 -14.40 -5.43 2.87
C ASP A 166 -13.07 -5.94 2.31
N ARG A 167 -12.68 -5.44 1.13
CA ARG A 167 -11.59 -5.99 0.31
C ARG A 167 -10.22 -5.46 0.71
N ARG A 168 -10.19 -4.47 1.60
CA ARG A 168 -8.98 -3.82 2.14
C ARG A 168 -8.81 -4.05 3.64
N THR A 169 -9.37 -5.13 4.18
CA THR A 169 -9.26 -5.42 5.62
C THR A 169 -8.94 -6.88 5.92
N ASN A 170 -8.14 -7.09 6.96
CA ASN A 170 -7.92 -8.36 7.61
C ASN A 170 -9.12 -8.73 8.48
N LEU A 171 -10.07 -9.45 7.88
CA LEU A 171 -11.31 -9.92 8.50
C LEU A 171 -11.13 -10.76 9.77
N LEU A 172 -9.94 -11.33 10.01
CA LEU A 172 -9.66 -12.13 11.20
C LEU A 172 -8.76 -11.43 12.23
N GLY A 173 -8.20 -10.28 11.87
CA GLY A 173 -7.17 -9.58 12.64
C GLY A 173 -5.88 -10.37 12.85
N PHE A 174 -5.75 -11.58 12.28
CA PHE A 174 -4.59 -12.44 12.48
C PHE A 174 -3.31 -11.79 11.96
N GLY A 175 -2.27 -11.76 12.79
CA GLY A 175 -0.99 -11.12 12.52
C GLY A 175 -0.92 -9.66 12.91
N ALA A 176 -2.02 -9.04 13.39
CA ALA A 176 -1.97 -7.68 13.90
C ALA A 176 -1.04 -7.59 15.12
N ARG A 177 -0.17 -6.58 15.12
CA ARG A 177 0.72 -6.23 16.24
C ARG A 177 0.09 -5.09 17.02
N LEU A 178 -0.02 -5.25 18.33
CA LEU A 178 -0.56 -4.24 19.24
C LEU A 178 0.58 -3.72 20.10
N GLU A 179 0.59 -2.41 20.30
CA GLU A 179 1.43 -1.73 21.27
C GLU A 179 0.53 -0.90 22.19
N LEU A 180 0.37 -1.40 23.41
CA LEU A 180 -0.44 -0.80 24.45
C LEU A 180 0.45 0.13 25.26
N ARG A 181 0.05 1.40 25.45
CA ARG A 181 0.87 2.40 26.12
C ARG A 181 0.11 3.13 27.21
N ASN A 182 0.77 3.25 28.34
CA ASN A 182 0.51 4.16 29.46
C ASN A 182 1.78 4.95 29.78
N SER A 183 1.67 5.99 30.60
CA SER A 183 2.82 6.84 30.97
C SER A 183 4.02 6.10 31.59
N ASP A 184 3.80 4.93 32.18
CA ASP A 184 4.75 4.12 32.93
C ASP A 184 4.86 2.66 32.44
N GLN A 185 4.05 2.27 31.45
CA GLN A 185 4.01 0.91 30.93
C GLN A 185 3.83 0.90 29.40
N VAL A 186 4.58 0.04 28.71
CA VAL A 186 4.34 -0.31 27.31
C VAL A 186 4.29 -1.83 27.22
N VAL A 187 3.28 -2.39 26.56
CA VAL A 187 3.16 -3.84 26.35
C VAL A 187 2.98 -4.13 24.87
N LEU A 188 3.69 -5.14 24.36
CA LEU A 188 3.53 -5.65 23.01
C LEU A 188 2.69 -6.92 23.02
N ALA A 189 1.71 -6.99 22.13
CA ALA A 189 0.89 -8.18 21.95
C ALA A 189 0.65 -8.45 20.46
N PHE A 190 0.25 -9.67 20.13
CA PHE A 190 -0.06 -10.07 18.76
C PHE A 190 -1.37 -10.84 18.71
N GLN A 191 -2.17 -10.58 17.67
CA GLN A 191 -3.33 -11.41 17.35
C GLN A 191 -2.87 -12.61 16.52
N GLU A 192 -2.30 -13.63 17.16
CA GLU A 192 -1.79 -14.83 16.46
C GLU A 192 -2.52 -16.12 16.86
N GLY A 193 -3.51 -15.98 17.76
CA GLY A 193 -4.22 -17.08 18.40
C GLY A 193 -3.37 -17.77 19.48
N LYS A 194 -3.98 -18.28 20.55
CA LYS A 194 -3.24 -18.98 21.62
C LYS A 194 -2.90 -20.42 21.23
N GLY A 195 -1.71 -20.85 21.67
CA GLY A 195 -1.10 -22.11 21.28
C GLY A 195 -1.92 -23.37 21.62
N GLY A 196 -1.77 -24.40 20.80
CA GLY A 196 -2.37 -25.71 21.00
C GLY A 196 -1.79 -26.73 20.02
N HIS A 197 -1.68 -28.00 20.45
CA HIS A 197 -1.18 -29.07 19.59
C HIS A 197 -2.19 -29.36 18.45
N HIS A 198 -1.91 -28.84 17.25
CA HIS A 198 -2.74 -28.93 16.03
C HIS A 198 -4.08 -28.17 16.04
N ALA A 199 -4.28 -27.23 16.96
CA ALA A 199 -5.44 -26.34 16.95
C ALA A 199 -5.03 -24.94 17.42
N ARG A 200 -5.42 -23.92 16.66
CA ARG A 200 -5.35 -22.51 17.05
C ARG A 200 -6.76 -21.94 16.98
N GLY A 201 -7.22 -21.32 18.07
CA GLY A 201 -8.52 -20.66 18.14
C GLY A 201 -8.40 -19.15 17.93
N LEU A 202 -9.45 -18.54 17.40
CA LEU A 202 -9.61 -17.08 17.34
C LEU A 202 -10.16 -16.58 18.70
N LEU A 203 -9.30 -16.58 19.72
CA LEU A 203 -9.60 -15.99 21.03
C LEU A 203 -9.33 -14.48 20.98
N PRO A 204 -9.95 -13.68 21.86
CA PRO A 204 -9.57 -12.28 22.01
C PRO A 204 -8.11 -12.17 22.45
N VAL A 205 -7.45 -11.09 22.05
CA VAL A 205 -6.19 -10.67 22.68
C VAL A 205 -6.53 -10.30 24.12
N VAL A 206 -5.75 -10.80 25.07
CA VAL A 206 -5.86 -10.48 26.49
C VAL A 206 -4.47 -10.05 26.97
N VAL A 207 -4.38 -8.93 27.66
CA VAL A 207 -3.12 -8.36 28.18
C VAL A 207 -3.37 -7.81 29.59
N GLY A 208 -2.54 -8.19 30.55
CA GLY A 208 -2.54 -7.60 31.90
C GLY A 208 -1.95 -6.18 31.91
N LEU A 209 -2.55 -5.30 32.71
CA LEU A 209 -2.18 -3.88 32.81
C LEU A 209 -1.85 -3.44 34.24
N ASP A 210 -1.65 -4.40 35.15
CA ASP A 210 -1.48 -4.19 36.58
C ASP A 210 -2.53 -3.20 37.12
N GLY A 211 -2.10 -2.11 37.78
CA GLY A 211 -2.96 -1.09 38.38
C GLY A 211 -3.66 -0.12 37.43
N SER A 212 -3.49 -0.26 36.12
CA SER A 212 -3.97 0.73 35.14
C SER A 212 -5.41 0.46 34.68
N ASP A 213 -6.34 1.34 35.04
CA ASP A 213 -7.77 1.22 34.71
C ASP A 213 -8.16 1.75 33.30
N HIS A 214 -7.17 2.08 32.47
CA HIS A 214 -7.31 2.48 31.07
C HIS A 214 -5.97 2.34 30.33
N LEU A 215 -6.02 2.49 29.00
CA LEU A 215 -4.86 2.72 28.15
C LEU A 215 -4.87 4.16 27.63
N ASP A 216 -3.76 4.89 27.77
CA ASP A 216 -3.57 6.21 27.17
C ASP A 216 -3.67 6.11 25.64
N SER A 217 -3.00 5.12 25.05
CA SER A 217 -3.07 4.82 23.62
C SER A 217 -2.84 3.34 23.31
N LEU A 218 -3.56 2.82 22.32
CA LEU A 218 -3.33 1.53 21.69
C LEU A 218 -2.96 1.77 20.22
N ILE A 219 -1.76 1.33 19.84
CA ILE A 219 -1.30 1.37 18.45
C ILE A 219 -1.42 -0.02 17.84
N ILE A 220 -2.13 -0.13 16.72
CA ILE A 220 -2.34 -1.38 16.00
C ILE A 220 -1.66 -1.29 14.64
N GLU A 221 -0.74 -2.20 14.40
CA GLU A 221 -0.11 -2.44 13.11
C GLU A 221 -0.77 -3.67 12.49
N TRP A 222 -1.64 -3.42 11.51
CA TRP A 222 -2.31 -4.48 10.76
C TRP A 222 -1.33 -5.12 9.76
N PRO A 223 -1.50 -6.41 9.42
CA PRO A 223 -0.60 -7.12 8.48
C PRO A 223 -0.55 -6.51 7.08
N ASP A 224 -1.57 -5.72 6.76
CA ASP A 224 -1.76 -5.04 5.52
C ASP A 224 -1.10 -3.61 5.55
N GLY A 225 -0.29 -3.34 6.58
CA GLY A 225 0.44 -2.08 6.71
C GLY A 225 -0.38 -0.90 7.25
N VAL A 226 -1.70 -1.03 7.40
CA VAL A 226 -2.49 0.00 8.07
C VAL A 226 -1.97 0.18 9.51
N LEU A 227 -1.70 1.44 9.86
CA LEU A 227 -1.41 1.85 11.23
C LEU A 227 -2.65 2.55 11.79
N GLN A 228 -3.12 2.11 12.94
CA GLN A 228 -4.33 2.64 13.58
C GLN A 228 -4.01 2.95 15.04
N ALA A 229 -4.48 4.09 15.52
CA ALA A 229 -4.36 4.46 16.92
C ALA A 229 -5.74 4.63 17.57
N GLU A 230 -5.92 4.02 18.73
CA GLU A 230 -7.08 4.23 19.60
C GLU A 230 -6.61 4.96 20.88
N MET A 231 -7.32 5.99 21.31
CA MET A 231 -6.96 6.82 22.48
C MET A 231 -7.95 6.62 23.62
N ASP A 232 -7.49 6.74 24.87
CA ASP A 232 -8.32 6.55 26.09
C ASP A 232 -9.16 5.26 26.04
N VAL A 233 -8.47 4.14 25.76
CA VAL A 233 -9.12 2.85 25.57
C VAL A 233 -9.50 2.27 26.93
N LYS A 234 -10.77 1.87 27.08
CA LYS A 234 -11.26 1.25 28.31
C LYS A 234 -10.84 -0.22 28.41
N VAL A 235 -10.68 -0.67 29.64
CA VAL A 235 -10.23 -2.02 30.02
C VAL A 235 -11.35 -2.75 30.77
N ASP A 236 -11.08 -3.98 31.23
CA ASP A 236 -12.00 -4.86 31.97
C ASP A 236 -13.28 -5.25 31.23
N ARG A 237 -13.25 -5.14 29.91
CA ARG A 237 -14.31 -5.59 29.00
C ARG A 237 -13.69 -6.14 27.73
N CYS A 238 -14.28 -7.17 27.15
CA CYS A 238 -13.94 -7.59 25.81
C CYS A 238 -14.64 -6.66 24.81
N GLN A 239 -13.85 -5.95 24.00
CA GLN A 239 -14.36 -5.04 22.98
C GLN A 239 -14.03 -5.51 21.56
N GLU A 240 -14.76 -5.01 20.59
CA GLU A 240 -14.46 -5.22 19.17
C GLU A 240 -13.71 -4.00 18.66
N ILE A 241 -12.54 -4.20 18.08
CA ILE A 241 -11.78 -3.14 17.41
C ILE A 241 -11.69 -3.49 15.94
N GLU A 242 -12.39 -2.67 15.15
CA GLU A 242 -12.46 -2.82 13.71
C GLU A 242 -11.25 -2.14 13.06
N GLU A 243 -10.65 -2.81 12.07
CA GLU A 243 -9.63 -2.19 11.23
C GLU A 243 -10.22 -1.03 10.43
N ILE A 244 -9.53 0.11 10.46
CA ILE A 244 -9.85 1.23 9.57
C ILE A 244 -9.48 0.82 8.15
N GLN A 245 -10.50 0.57 7.32
CA GLN A 245 -10.32 0.39 5.88
C GLN A 245 -9.82 1.69 5.27
N ARG A 246 -8.54 1.71 4.90
CA ARG A 246 -7.90 2.90 4.34
C ARG A 246 -6.94 2.50 3.24
N LYS A 247 -6.96 3.27 2.16
CA LYS A 247 -5.93 3.21 1.13
C LYS A 247 -4.59 3.64 1.76
N SER A 248 -3.68 2.69 1.93
CA SER A 248 -2.40 2.93 2.59
C SER A 248 -1.41 3.67 1.70
N SER A 249 -1.48 3.44 0.38
CA SER A 249 -0.62 4.08 -0.62
C SER A 249 -1.37 4.46 -1.90
N SER A 250 -0.97 5.58 -2.50
CA SER A 250 -1.31 6.00 -3.84
C SER A 250 -0.27 6.97 -4.37
N CYS A 251 -0.21 7.06 -5.69
CA CYS A 251 0.57 8.06 -6.42
C CYS A 251 0.24 9.50 -5.95
N PRO A 252 1.17 10.45 -6.11
CA PRO A 252 0.92 11.85 -5.79
C PRO A 252 -0.26 12.41 -6.59
N ILE A 253 -0.97 13.36 -5.98
CA ILE A 253 -2.17 13.95 -6.56
C ILE A 253 -1.92 15.37 -7.06
N LEU A 254 -2.58 15.71 -8.16
CA LEU A 254 -2.47 17.01 -8.81
C LEU A 254 -3.75 17.85 -8.62
N PHE A 255 -3.56 19.07 -8.14
CA PHE A 255 -4.58 20.11 -8.15
C PHE A 255 -4.18 21.27 -9.07
N SER A 256 -5.18 21.93 -9.65
CA SER A 256 -5.00 23.17 -10.40
C SER A 256 -5.91 24.28 -9.85
N PHE A 257 -5.45 25.53 -9.95
CA PHE A 257 -6.24 26.68 -9.56
C PHE A 257 -6.97 27.29 -10.76
N ASP A 258 -8.28 27.35 -10.70
CA ASP A 258 -9.14 27.88 -11.78
C ASP A 258 -9.34 29.40 -11.73
N GLY A 259 -8.71 30.07 -10.76
CA GLY A 259 -8.89 31.50 -10.48
C GLY A 259 -9.79 31.78 -9.27
N GLN A 260 -10.53 30.80 -8.79
CA GLN A 260 -11.44 30.90 -7.65
C GLN A 260 -11.12 29.84 -6.57
N LYS A 261 -10.90 28.59 -6.98
CA LYS A 261 -10.66 27.45 -6.09
C LYS A 261 -9.66 26.47 -6.68
N TRP A 262 -9.20 25.55 -5.83
CA TRP A 262 -8.38 24.41 -6.23
C TRP A 262 -9.27 23.25 -6.64
N ASN A 263 -8.99 22.67 -7.80
CA ASN A 263 -9.72 21.51 -8.34
C ASN A 263 -8.77 20.32 -8.45
N PHE A 264 -9.19 19.18 -7.93
CA PHE A 264 -8.51 17.91 -8.15
C PHE A 264 -8.57 17.57 -9.64
N ILE A 265 -7.42 17.20 -10.21
CA ILE A 265 -7.31 16.77 -11.60
C ILE A 265 -7.27 15.26 -11.67
N THR A 266 -6.22 14.65 -11.09
CA THR A 266 -6.00 13.20 -11.08
C THR A 266 -4.79 12.88 -10.19
N ASP A 267 -4.51 11.59 -9.97
CA ASP A 267 -3.21 11.11 -9.49
C ASP A 267 -2.23 10.99 -10.66
N PHE A 268 -0.91 10.91 -10.44
CA PHE A 268 0.06 10.80 -11.55
C PHE A 268 1.41 10.28 -11.07
N MET A 269 2.30 9.96 -12.00
CA MET A 269 3.52 9.15 -11.81
C MET A 269 3.22 7.69 -11.45
N GLY A 270 2.07 7.16 -11.86
CA GLY A 270 1.69 5.78 -11.54
C GLY A 270 2.61 4.74 -12.17
N GLY A 271 3.05 4.99 -13.41
CA GLY A 271 4.10 4.18 -14.08
C GLY A 271 5.42 4.17 -13.32
N GLY A 272 5.70 5.20 -12.53
CA GLY A 272 6.96 5.43 -11.82
C GLY A 272 7.08 4.69 -10.48
N GLY A 273 6.11 3.82 -10.14
CA GLY A 273 6.12 3.06 -8.89
C GLY A 273 7.37 2.19 -8.72
N LEU A 274 8.15 2.46 -7.67
CA LEU A 274 9.40 1.78 -7.39
C LEU A 274 9.19 0.52 -6.57
N GLY A 275 9.84 -0.57 -6.96
CA GLY A 275 9.89 -1.79 -6.16
C GLY A 275 8.55 -2.50 -6.04
N PHE A 276 7.61 -2.25 -6.96
CA PHE A 276 6.33 -2.94 -7.01
C PHE A 276 6.53 -4.42 -7.31
N TRP A 277 6.16 -5.30 -6.38
CA TRP A 277 6.42 -6.73 -6.50
C TRP A 277 5.50 -7.38 -7.54
N ILE A 278 6.07 -8.11 -8.49
CA ILE A 278 5.31 -8.81 -9.55
C ILE A 278 5.61 -10.31 -9.62
N GLY A 279 6.61 -10.79 -8.88
CA GLY A 279 7.00 -12.19 -8.85
C GLY A 279 8.19 -12.46 -7.94
N PRO A 280 8.51 -13.74 -7.66
CA PRO A 280 9.70 -14.09 -6.89
C PRO A 280 10.96 -13.47 -7.51
N ASP A 281 11.68 -12.69 -6.71
CA ASP A 281 12.89 -11.97 -7.12
C ASP A 281 12.68 -10.95 -8.27
N GLU A 282 11.42 -10.56 -8.55
CA GLU A 282 11.06 -9.66 -9.67
C GLU A 282 10.20 -8.46 -9.21
N PHE A 283 10.61 -7.28 -9.64
CA PHE A 283 9.88 -6.01 -9.47
C PHE A 283 9.50 -5.42 -10.82
N SER A 284 8.39 -4.70 -10.87
CA SER A 284 7.97 -3.96 -12.07
C SER A 284 9.04 -2.93 -12.45
N PRO A 285 9.45 -2.86 -13.73
CA PRO A 285 10.26 -1.77 -14.23
C PRO A 285 9.48 -0.45 -14.10
N PRO A 286 10.03 0.58 -13.43
CA PRO A 286 9.36 1.86 -13.32
C PRO A 286 9.50 2.67 -14.61
N GLU A 287 8.42 3.29 -15.05
CA GLU A 287 8.37 4.27 -16.12
C GLU A 287 8.26 5.69 -15.53
N PRO A 288 9.34 6.49 -15.55
CA PRO A 288 9.34 7.78 -14.87
C PRO A 288 8.59 8.90 -15.60
N THR A 289 8.17 8.69 -16.85
CA THR A 289 7.47 9.71 -17.64
C THR A 289 5.96 9.52 -17.58
N GLU A 290 5.25 10.64 -17.41
CA GLU A 290 3.80 10.71 -17.57
C GLU A 290 3.42 12.13 -17.99
N VAL A 291 2.52 12.25 -18.96
CA VAL A 291 1.95 13.53 -19.39
C VAL A 291 0.50 13.64 -18.95
N VAL A 292 0.25 14.47 -17.94
CA VAL A 292 -1.08 14.67 -17.36
C VAL A 292 -1.84 15.75 -18.12
N ARG A 293 -3.03 15.40 -18.61
CA ARG A 293 -3.95 16.35 -19.24
C ARG A 293 -4.73 17.13 -18.20
N ILE A 294 -4.69 18.46 -18.28
CA ILE A 294 -5.59 19.36 -17.55
C ILE A 294 -6.52 20.02 -18.56
N ALA A 295 -7.82 19.81 -18.38
CA ALA A 295 -8.85 20.24 -19.34
C ALA A 295 -8.92 21.78 -19.47
N PRO A 296 -9.44 22.30 -20.60
CA PRO A 296 -9.72 23.72 -20.74
C PRO A 296 -10.55 24.28 -19.59
N GLY A 297 -10.19 25.46 -19.11
CA GLY A 297 -10.88 26.15 -18.01
C GLY A 297 -10.53 25.67 -16.60
N ALA A 298 -9.95 24.47 -16.43
CA ALA A 298 -9.55 23.95 -15.12
C ALA A 298 -8.32 24.66 -14.54
N LEU A 299 -7.47 25.24 -15.39
CA LEU A 299 -6.32 26.05 -15.00
C LEU A 299 -6.40 27.43 -15.67
N GLN A 300 -6.35 28.49 -14.88
CA GLN A 300 -6.45 29.87 -15.37
C GLN A 300 -5.32 30.77 -14.84
N PRO A 301 -4.85 31.74 -15.64
CA PRO A 301 -3.86 32.70 -15.16
C PRO A 301 -4.49 33.71 -14.21
N VAL A 302 -3.87 33.91 -13.04
CA VAL A 302 -4.21 34.96 -12.07
C VAL A 302 -2.98 35.83 -11.85
N ASN A 303 -3.06 37.11 -12.23
CA ASN A 303 -1.92 38.03 -12.20
C ASN A 303 -0.70 37.47 -12.94
N ASP A 304 -0.90 36.99 -14.17
CA ASP A 304 0.14 36.38 -15.03
C ASP A 304 0.82 35.14 -14.43
N ARG A 305 0.14 34.44 -13.51
CA ARG A 305 0.60 33.18 -12.89
C ARG A 305 -0.42 32.08 -13.02
N LEU A 306 0.03 30.91 -13.45
CA LEU A 306 -0.74 29.66 -13.41
C LEU A 306 -0.27 28.89 -12.18
N ARG A 307 -1.19 28.32 -11.41
CA ARG A 307 -0.86 27.63 -10.16
C ARG A 307 -1.29 26.18 -10.17
N LEU A 308 -0.35 25.31 -9.83
CA LEU A 308 -0.57 23.89 -9.60
C LEU A 308 -0.11 23.54 -8.19
N SER A 309 -0.69 22.48 -7.65
CA SER A 309 -0.28 21.90 -6.36
C SER A 309 -0.15 20.40 -6.52
N ILE A 310 1.01 19.87 -6.18
CA ILE A 310 1.26 18.42 -6.08
C ILE A 310 1.29 18.08 -4.59
N MET A 311 0.51 17.08 -4.18
CA MET A 311 0.47 16.63 -2.79
C MET A 311 0.72 15.14 -2.71
N GLU A 312 1.32 14.70 -1.62
CA GLU A 312 1.49 13.29 -1.27
C GLU A 312 0.54 12.96 -0.11
N PRO A 313 -0.67 12.44 -0.39
CA PRO A 313 -1.70 12.31 0.62
C PRO A 313 -1.64 10.99 1.41
N MET A 314 -0.63 10.13 1.23
CA MET A 314 -0.62 8.76 1.81
C MET A 314 0.72 8.33 2.44
N GLN A 315 0.84 7.03 2.79
CA GLN A 315 2.10 6.39 3.18
C GLN A 315 2.96 6.09 1.95
N GLU A 316 3.34 7.14 1.24
CA GLU A 316 4.16 7.07 0.03
C GLU A 316 5.09 8.28 0.00
N ILE A 317 6.18 8.17 -0.76
CA ILE A 317 7.05 9.30 -1.08
C ILE A 317 7.13 9.46 -2.60
N CYS A 318 7.11 10.71 -3.05
CA CYS A 318 7.28 11.07 -4.44
C CYS A 318 8.69 11.65 -4.68
N TYR A 319 9.33 11.22 -5.77
CA TYR A 319 10.63 11.67 -6.25
C TYR A 319 10.45 12.39 -7.58
N THR A 320 10.40 13.71 -7.57
CA THR A 320 10.23 14.50 -8.80
C THR A 320 11.55 15.09 -9.27
N ASP A 321 11.91 14.92 -10.54
CA ASP A 321 13.14 15.48 -11.14
C ASP A 321 12.83 16.63 -12.12
N ARG A 322 11.72 16.54 -12.86
CA ARG A 322 11.33 17.61 -13.81
C ARG A 322 9.83 17.75 -13.91
N LEU A 323 9.38 19.01 -13.95
CA LEU A 323 8.00 19.38 -14.26
C LEU A 323 7.97 20.45 -15.35
N SER A 324 7.27 20.18 -16.45
CA SER A 324 7.14 21.10 -17.58
C SER A 324 5.67 21.28 -17.96
N LEU A 325 5.17 22.51 -17.93
CA LEU A 325 3.80 22.82 -18.34
C LEU A 325 3.78 23.25 -19.81
N ILE A 326 2.90 22.66 -20.59
CA ILE A 326 2.69 22.96 -22.01
C ILE A 326 1.24 23.40 -22.21
N ALA A 327 1.03 24.51 -22.89
CA ALA A 327 -0.28 24.92 -23.39
C ALA A 327 -0.44 24.51 -24.85
N VAL A 328 -1.62 24.01 -25.21
CA VAL A 328 -2.02 23.71 -26.58
C VAL A 328 -3.31 24.43 -26.92
N ASP A 329 -3.22 25.41 -27.82
CA ASP A 329 -4.32 26.25 -28.26
C ASP A 329 -5.05 25.60 -29.43
N HIS A 330 -6.37 25.48 -29.36
CA HIS A 330 -7.14 24.87 -30.42
C HIS A 330 -8.57 25.42 -30.51
N PRO A 331 -9.26 25.29 -31.67
CA PRO A 331 -10.68 25.59 -31.75
C PRO A 331 -11.50 24.78 -30.73
N GLU A 332 -12.60 25.35 -30.23
CA GLU A 332 -13.53 24.67 -29.32
C GLU A 332 -14.18 23.42 -29.95
N THR A 333 -14.18 23.31 -31.28
CA THR A 333 -14.63 22.10 -32.01
C THR A 333 -13.65 20.93 -31.89
N HIS A 334 -12.47 21.15 -31.32
CA HIS A 334 -11.43 20.14 -31.16
C HIS A 334 -11.16 19.82 -29.69
N SER A 335 -10.45 18.71 -29.46
CA SER A 335 -9.88 18.33 -28.16
C SER A 335 -8.42 17.92 -28.34
N CYS A 336 -7.60 18.21 -27.34
CA CYS A 336 -6.22 17.77 -27.27
C CYS A 336 -6.05 16.73 -26.17
N PHE A 337 -5.38 15.62 -26.48
CA PHE A 337 -4.99 14.58 -25.54
C PHE A 337 -3.51 14.24 -25.72
N PRO A 338 -2.76 13.92 -24.67
CA PRO A 338 -1.45 13.30 -24.82
C PRO A 338 -1.61 11.86 -25.33
N GLU A 339 -0.70 11.40 -26.18
CA GLU A 339 -0.49 9.97 -26.39
C GLU A 339 0.08 9.38 -25.10
N GLU A 340 -0.75 8.71 -24.30
CA GLU A 340 -0.44 8.32 -22.92
C GLU A 340 -1.15 7.01 -22.55
N PHE A 341 -0.51 6.18 -21.73
CA PHE A 341 -1.03 4.99 -21.03
C PHE A 341 0.07 4.39 -20.13
N PHE A 342 -0.31 3.63 -19.09
CA PHE A 342 0.64 2.84 -18.29
C PHE A 342 1.14 1.66 -19.14
N PRO A 343 2.43 1.60 -19.54
CA PRO A 343 2.94 0.51 -20.36
C PRO A 343 3.29 -0.72 -19.50
N ILE A 344 2.98 -1.93 -20.00
CA ILE A 344 3.36 -3.20 -19.36
C ILE A 344 4.30 -4.00 -20.26
N GLN A 345 3.82 -4.46 -21.42
CA GLN A 345 4.65 -5.11 -22.46
C GLN A 345 4.72 -4.28 -23.74
N ALA A 346 4.66 -2.95 -23.60
CA ALA A 346 4.73 -2.01 -24.70
C ALA A 346 5.83 -0.95 -24.46
N PRO A 347 6.36 -0.32 -25.52
CA PRO A 347 7.18 0.87 -25.35
C PRO A 347 6.43 1.97 -24.59
N PRO A 348 7.14 2.79 -23.80
CA PRO A 348 6.54 3.94 -23.16
C PRO A 348 5.85 4.86 -24.17
N PRO A 349 4.71 5.44 -23.81
CA PRO A 349 3.97 6.34 -24.70
C PRO A 349 4.78 7.61 -24.98
N SER A 350 4.50 8.26 -26.12
CA SER A 350 5.30 9.41 -26.54
C SER A 350 5.01 10.72 -25.80
N GLY A 351 3.86 10.80 -25.10
CA GLY A 351 3.39 12.00 -24.41
C GLY A 351 2.98 13.14 -25.34
N LYS A 352 3.06 12.96 -26.67
CA LYS A 352 2.84 14.04 -27.64
C LYS A 352 1.38 14.47 -27.67
N PRO A 353 1.11 15.77 -27.85
CA PRO A 353 -0.26 16.25 -28.03
C PRO A 353 -0.85 15.77 -29.35
N LEU A 354 -2.05 15.21 -29.28
CA LEU A 354 -2.87 14.75 -30.39
C LEU A 354 -4.19 15.53 -30.42
N MET A 355 -4.46 16.17 -31.55
CA MET A 355 -5.69 16.90 -31.83
C MET A 355 -6.74 16.00 -32.47
N ILE A 356 -7.97 16.10 -31.97
CA ILE A 356 -9.15 15.36 -32.44
C ILE A 356 -10.29 16.35 -32.66
N GLU A 357 -10.96 16.26 -33.81
CA GLU A 357 -12.20 16.99 -34.07
C GLU A 357 -13.38 16.28 -33.43
N LYS A 358 -14.11 16.97 -32.53
CA LYS A 358 -15.15 16.38 -31.68
C LYS A 358 -16.25 15.68 -32.48
N GLU A 359 -16.60 16.23 -33.64
CA GLU A 359 -17.67 15.75 -34.53
C GLU A 359 -17.30 14.49 -35.32
N THR A 360 -16.01 14.14 -35.38
CA THR A 360 -15.50 12.97 -36.10
C THR A 360 -15.34 11.72 -35.23
N ARG A 361 -15.69 11.82 -33.95
CA ARG A 361 -15.64 10.69 -33.02
C ARG A 361 -16.66 9.64 -33.43
N VAL A 362 -16.23 8.38 -33.49
CA VAL A 362 -17.09 7.24 -33.76
C VAL A 362 -17.11 6.36 -32.52
N PHE A 363 -18.29 6.21 -31.92
CA PHE A 363 -18.53 5.39 -30.72
C PHE A 363 -18.96 3.97 -31.12
N PRO A 364 -18.72 2.96 -30.25
CA PRO A 364 -19.17 1.60 -30.52
C PRO A 364 -20.70 1.55 -30.54
N SER A 365 -21.28 0.87 -31.53
CA SER A 365 -22.72 0.64 -31.61
C SER A 365 -23.16 -0.52 -30.73
N VAL A 366 -22.26 -1.47 -30.45
CA VAL A 366 -22.52 -2.57 -29.53
C VAL A 366 -21.33 -2.79 -28.61
N VAL A 367 -21.61 -2.98 -27.33
CA VAL A 367 -20.63 -3.26 -26.29
C VAL A 367 -20.99 -4.59 -25.63
N ARG A 368 -19.99 -5.45 -25.40
CA ARG A 368 -20.17 -6.73 -24.70
C ARG A 368 -19.16 -6.87 -23.60
N ASP A 369 -19.56 -7.59 -22.56
CA ASP A 369 -18.66 -8.10 -21.53
C ASP A 369 -18.73 -9.64 -21.45
N ALA A 370 -18.12 -10.23 -20.41
CA ALA A 370 -18.13 -11.67 -20.18
C ALA A 370 -19.55 -12.27 -20.02
N SER A 371 -20.57 -11.46 -19.70
CA SER A 371 -21.96 -11.86 -19.55
C SER A 371 -22.80 -11.69 -20.83
N GLY A 372 -22.29 -11.01 -21.84
CA GLY A 372 -22.97 -10.74 -23.11
C GLY A 372 -23.07 -9.25 -23.42
N THR A 373 -24.09 -8.85 -24.19
CA THR A 373 -24.30 -7.44 -24.57
C THR A 373 -24.71 -6.59 -23.37
N ILE A 374 -24.05 -5.44 -23.22
CA ILE A 374 -24.36 -4.42 -22.20
C ILE A 374 -24.86 -3.14 -22.85
N ASP A 375 -25.34 -2.21 -22.02
CA ASP A 375 -25.76 -0.89 -22.48
C ASP A 375 -24.54 -0.09 -22.99
N ALA A 376 -24.55 0.27 -24.27
CA ALA A 376 -23.46 1.01 -24.90
C ALA A 376 -23.32 2.44 -24.35
N SER A 377 -24.35 2.98 -23.68
CA SER A 377 -24.26 4.30 -23.03
C SER A 377 -23.24 4.35 -21.90
N LEU A 378 -22.90 3.20 -21.28
CA LEU A 378 -21.85 3.08 -20.24
C LEU A 378 -20.44 3.39 -20.74
N VAL A 379 -20.24 3.52 -22.06
CA VAL A 379 -18.94 3.88 -22.65
C VAL A 379 -19.06 5.04 -23.64
N ALA A 380 -20.07 5.90 -23.49
CA ALA A 380 -20.35 7.01 -24.40
C ALA A 380 -19.85 8.37 -23.88
N GLU A 381 -19.92 8.61 -22.57
CA GLU A 381 -19.65 9.89 -21.94
C GLU A 381 -18.70 9.74 -20.75
N VAL A 382 -18.09 10.84 -20.29
CA VAL A 382 -17.30 10.80 -19.04
C VAL A 382 -18.22 11.29 -17.93
N ASP A 383 -18.94 10.36 -17.31
CA ASP A 383 -20.02 10.63 -16.35
C ASP A 383 -19.94 9.78 -15.08
N ARG A 384 -18.86 8.98 -14.92
CA ARG A 384 -18.61 8.07 -13.79
C ARG A 384 -19.58 6.88 -13.72
N LEU A 385 -20.16 6.50 -14.86
CA LEU A 385 -20.98 5.28 -15.02
C LEU A 385 -20.25 4.25 -15.89
N TYR A 386 -19.49 3.38 -15.23
CA TYR A 386 -18.52 2.55 -15.94
C TYR A 386 -19.04 1.18 -16.39
N ALA A 387 -18.50 0.71 -17.52
CA ALA A 387 -18.39 -0.70 -17.83
C ALA A 387 -17.24 -1.35 -17.01
N GLY A 388 -17.52 -1.75 -15.78
CA GLY A 388 -16.57 -2.38 -14.86
C GLY A 388 -16.63 -3.92 -14.78
N PRO A 389 -15.81 -4.54 -13.91
CA PRO A 389 -15.78 -5.98 -13.71
C PRO A 389 -17.07 -6.53 -13.11
N ARG A 390 -17.39 -7.79 -13.45
CA ARG A 390 -18.59 -8.49 -12.95
C ARG A 390 -18.35 -9.38 -11.73
N GLY A 391 -17.12 -9.85 -11.54
CA GLY A 391 -16.75 -10.77 -10.48
C GLY A 391 -15.49 -10.28 -9.76
N LEU A 392 -15.64 -9.31 -8.87
CA LEU A 392 -14.53 -8.88 -8.00
C LEU A 392 -14.12 -10.05 -7.09
N ILE A 393 -12.83 -10.19 -6.83
CA ILE A 393 -12.31 -11.20 -5.89
C ILE A 393 -12.19 -10.53 -4.52
N PRO A 394 -13.03 -10.90 -3.52
CA PRO A 394 -13.11 -10.14 -2.26
C PRO A 394 -11.77 -10.03 -1.51
N ASP A 395 -10.98 -11.10 -1.51
CA ASP A 395 -9.71 -11.14 -0.77
C ASP A 395 -8.51 -10.61 -1.58
N MET A 396 -8.74 -10.08 -2.79
CA MET A 396 -7.70 -9.65 -3.72
C MET A 396 -8.09 -8.35 -4.41
N VAL A 397 -8.02 -7.23 -3.68
CA VAL A 397 -8.22 -5.88 -4.25
C VAL A 397 -7.37 -5.69 -5.51
N GLY A 398 -7.96 -5.09 -6.55
CA GLY A 398 -7.30 -4.93 -7.84
C GLY A 398 -7.43 -6.14 -8.78
N TYR A 399 -7.96 -7.28 -8.30
CA TYR A 399 -8.24 -8.46 -9.11
C TYR A 399 -9.75 -8.69 -9.29
N CYS A 400 -10.09 -9.23 -10.44
CA CYS A 400 -11.40 -9.79 -10.72
C CYS A 400 -11.27 -11.15 -11.44
N GLU A 401 -12.39 -11.83 -11.63
CA GLU A 401 -12.49 -12.94 -12.57
C GLU A 401 -12.06 -12.49 -13.97
N ASN A 402 -11.56 -13.43 -14.78
CA ASN A 402 -11.20 -13.14 -16.17
C ASN A 402 -12.37 -12.47 -16.90
N GLN A 403 -12.12 -11.29 -17.42
CA GLN A 403 -13.12 -10.48 -18.08
C GLN A 403 -12.70 -10.13 -19.49
N VAL A 404 -13.71 -9.72 -20.24
CA VAL A 404 -13.58 -9.29 -21.62
C VAL A 404 -14.43 -8.04 -21.82
N TRP A 405 -13.95 -7.09 -22.60
CA TRP A 405 -14.79 -6.04 -23.20
C TRP A 405 -14.66 -6.11 -24.71
N GLU A 406 -15.77 -6.13 -25.41
CA GLU A 406 -15.79 -6.09 -26.88
C GLU A 406 -16.53 -4.85 -27.36
N PHE A 407 -15.88 -4.08 -28.24
CA PHE A 407 -16.42 -2.87 -28.84
C PHE A 407 -16.60 -3.10 -30.33
N ASP A 408 -17.85 -2.98 -30.81
CA ASP A 408 -18.21 -3.12 -32.22
C ASP A 408 -18.50 -1.74 -32.82
N PHE A 409 -17.77 -1.37 -33.88
CA PHE A 409 -17.92 -0.11 -34.58
C PHE A 409 -18.51 -0.36 -35.97
N GLU A 410 -19.72 0.18 -36.22
CA GLU A 410 -20.37 0.09 -37.54
C GLU A 410 -19.59 0.83 -38.64
N THR A 411 -18.91 1.90 -38.26
CA THR A 411 -18.13 2.75 -39.16
C THR A 411 -16.78 3.08 -38.51
N VAL A 412 -15.88 3.68 -39.29
CA VAL A 412 -14.59 4.19 -38.79
C VAL A 412 -14.42 5.63 -39.24
N PRO A 413 -13.66 6.46 -38.50
CA PRO A 413 -13.44 7.85 -38.90
C PRO A 413 -12.71 7.96 -40.25
N GLU A 414 -12.94 9.06 -40.97
CA GLU A 414 -12.20 9.36 -42.20
C GLU A 414 -10.78 9.85 -41.88
N GLY A 415 -9.76 9.21 -42.45
CA GLY A 415 -8.36 9.60 -42.26
C GLY A 415 -7.39 8.44 -42.45
N SER A 416 -6.09 8.73 -42.38
CA SER A 416 -5.02 7.72 -42.39
C SER A 416 -4.38 7.52 -41.02
N SER A 417 -4.64 8.41 -40.07
CA SER A 417 -4.14 8.32 -38.69
C SER A 417 -5.32 8.26 -37.75
N ILE A 418 -5.58 7.08 -37.19
CA ILE A 418 -6.75 6.76 -36.37
C ILE A 418 -6.28 6.22 -35.03
N ALA A 419 -6.85 6.74 -33.95
CA ALA A 419 -6.60 6.22 -32.60
C ALA A 419 -7.88 5.65 -31.99
N LEU A 420 -7.71 4.64 -31.14
CA LEU A 420 -8.68 4.20 -30.15
C LEU A 420 -8.40 4.96 -28.85
N LEU A 421 -9.38 5.71 -28.37
CA LEU A 421 -9.32 6.43 -27.11
C LEU A 421 -10.22 5.73 -26.09
N LEU A 422 -9.66 5.49 -24.91
CA LEU A 422 -10.36 4.83 -23.81
C LEU A 422 -10.20 5.70 -22.55
N ASP A 423 -11.30 6.22 -22.04
CA ASP A 423 -11.33 6.87 -20.73
C ASP A 423 -11.67 5.81 -19.68
N GLY A 424 -10.84 5.71 -18.65
CA GLY A 424 -11.04 4.74 -17.59
C GLY A 424 -10.09 4.95 -16.41
N TRP A 425 -10.24 4.09 -15.40
CA TRP A 425 -9.41 4.06 -14.21
C TRP A 425 -9.22 2.62 -13.74
N ILE A 426 -8.24 2.42 -12.86
CA ILE A 426 -7.87 1.13 -12.28
C ILE A 426 -7.88 1.21 -10.76
N GLU A 427 -8.36 0.16 -10.11
CA GLU A 427 -8.02 -0.11 -8.72
C GLU A 427 -6.75 -0.97 -8.66
N TYR A 428 -5.66 -0.43 -8.11
CA TYR A 428 -4.39 -1.13 -8.09
C TYR A 428 -4.36 -2.24 -7.03
N PRO A 429 -3.80 -3.43 -7.35
CA PRO A 429 -3.35 -4.35 -6.32
C PRO A 429 -2.05 -3.82 -5.70
N TYR A 430 -1.79 -4.22 -4.46
CA TYR A 430 -0.52 -3.95 -3.77
C TYR A 430 0.49 -5.09 -3.96
N SER A 431 1.77 -4.82 -3.71
CA SER A 431 2.84 -5.83 -3.72
C SER A 431 2.49 -7.09 -2.91
N ARG A 432 1.93 -6.92 -1.70
CA ARG A 432 1.41 -8.04 -0.89
C ARG A 432 0.29 -8.86 -1.53
N ILE A 433 -0.59 -8.21 -2.29
CA ILE A 433 -1.72 -8.87 -2.94
C ILE A 433 -1.22 -9.71 -4.11
N ASN A 434 -0.27 -9.19 -4.88
CA ASN A 434 0.40 -9.96 -5.93
C ASN A 434 1.13 -11.18 -5.35
N PHE A 435 1.78 -11.03 -4.19
CA PHE A 435 2.41 -12.16 -3.50
C PHE A 435 1.41 -13.22 -3.05
N ALA A 436 0.29 -12.80 -2.43
CA ALA A 436 -0.79 -13.71 -2.06
C ALA A 436 -1.39 -14.42 -3.29
N ALA A 437 -1.59 -13.69 -4.40
CA ALA A 437 -2.02 -14.25 -5.68
C ALA A 437 -1.08 -15.35 -6.16
N TRP A 438 0.22 -15.07 -6.16
CA TRP A 438 1.27 -16.01 -6.57
C TRP A 438 1.28 -17.27 -5.69
N GLN A 439 1.14 -17.14 -4.37
CA GLN A 439 1.03 -18.29 -3.46
C GLN A 439 -0.20 -19.16 -3.78
N GLY A 440 -1.29 -18.52 -4.21
CA GLY A 440 -2.51 -19.18 -4.69
C GLY A 440 -2.43 -19.74 -6.12
N GLY A 441 -1.28 -19.61 -6.80
CA GLY A 441 -1.12 -20.04 -8.20
C GLY A 441 -1.81 -19.13 -9.22
N GLN A 442 -2.15 -17.91 -8.84
CA GLN A 442 -2.75 -16.88 -9.70
C GLN A 442 -1.70 -15.84 -10.09
N ARG A 443 -1.95 -15.12 -11.19
CA ARG A 443 -1.12 -14.01 -11.67
C ARG A 443 -2.03 -12.90 -12.18
N LEU A 444 -1.60 -11.67 -11.99
CA LEU A 444 -2.17 -10.49 -12.62
C LEU A 444 -1.91 -10.50 -14.13
N SER A 445 -2.92 -10.12 -14.91
CA SER A 445 -2.83 -10.00 -16.36
C SER A 445 -3.35 -8.65 -16.84
N ALA A 446 -2.41 -7.83 -17.31
CA ALA A 446 -2.72 -6.55 -17.91
C ALA A 446 -3.51 -6.71 -19.22
N PRO A 447 -4.17 -5.66 -19.73
CA PRO A 447 -5.04 -5.77 -20.88
C PRO A 447 -4.34 -6.26 -22.15
N THR A 448 -4.82 -7.39 -22.66
CA THR A 448 -4.48 -7.89 -23.99
C THR A 448 -5.52 -7.39 -24.98
N PHE A 449 -5.05 -6.74 -26.04
CA PHE A 449 -5.89 -6.17 -27.09
C PHE A 449 -5.91 -7.07 -28.32
N ARG A 450 -7.11 -7.29 -28.86
CA ARG A 450 -7.35 -8.03 -30.10
C ARG A 450 -8.31 -7.27 -31.00
N TRP A 451 -8.29 -7.62 -32.28
CA TRP A 451 -9.19 -7.03 -33.27
C TRP A 451 -9.68 -8.06 -34.29
N ARG A 452 -10.76 -7.74 -34.99
CA ARG A 452 -11.19 -8.45 -36.21
C ARG A 452 -12.03 -7.55 -37.11
N ALA A 453 -12.14 -7.93 -38.38
CA ALA A 453 -12.92 -7.18 -39.36
C ALA A 453 -14.43 -7.47 -39.30
N ALA A 454 -14.82 -8.67 -38.89
CA ALA A 454 -16.21 -9.09 -38.80
C ALA A 454 -16.39 -10.27 -37.81
N SER A 455 -17.63 -10.47 -37.34
CA SER A 455 -17.95 -11.46 -36.30
C SER A 455 -17.66 -12.92 -36.67
N ASP A 456 -17.61 -13.24 -37.95
CA ASP A 456 -17.30 -14.57 -38.50
C ASP A 456 -15.79 -14.81 -38.69
N GLN A 457 -14.96 -13.78 -38.52
CA GLN A 457 -13.51 -13.88 -38.58
C GLN A 457 -12.90 -14.16 -37.19
N PRO A 458 -11.75 -14.86 -37.14
CA PRO A 458 -11.02 -15.07 -35.89
C PRO A 458 -10.46 -13.75 -35.36
N TRP A 459 -10.34 -13.66 -34.03
CA TRP A 459 -9.62 -12.56 -33.38
C TRP A 459 -8.14 -12.61 -33.70
N GLN A 460 -7.58 -11.45 -34.06
CA GLN A 460 -6.16 -11.24 -34.29
C GLN A 460 -5.57 -10.47 -33.11
N LEU A 461 -4.32 -10.77 -32.74
CA LEU A 461 -3.61 -10.06 -31.68
C LEU A 461 -3.24 -8.65 -32.16
N LEU A 462 -3.60 -7.63 -31.39
CA LEU A 462 -3.03 -6.28 -31.54
C LEU A 462 -1.78 -6.18 -30.65
N ALA A 463 -1.95 -6.45 -29.35
CA ALA A 463 -0.86 -6.43 -28.37
C ALA A 463 -1.24 -7.28 -27.16
N GLU A 464 -0.28 -8.05 -26.66
CA GLU A 464 -0.41 -8.83 -25.43
C GLU A 464 0.01 -7.98 -24.23
N GLU A 465 -0.81 -7.95 -23.19
CA GLU A 465 -0.56 -7.17 -21.95
C GLU A 465 0.01 -5.77 -22.22
N LEU A 466 -0.66 -4.97 -23.06
CA LEU A 466 -0.16 -3.68 -23.54
C LEU A 466 -0.01 -2.68 -22.39
N GLY A 467 -1.09 -2.50 -21.61
CA GLY A 467 -1.21 -1.40 -20.67
C GLY A 467 -2.64 -0.93 -20.44
N TYR A 468 -2.80 0.12 -19.65
CA TYR A 468 -4.09 0.64 -19.18
C TYR A 468 -3.97 2.12 -18.72
N PRO A 469 -5.07 2.85 -18.45
CA PRO A 469 -4.98 4.19 -17.84
C PRO A 469 -4.39 4.09 -16.42
N ALA A 470 -3.37 4.87 -16.12
CA ALA A 470 -2.71 4.83 -14.81
C ALA A 470 -3.59 5.45 -13.72
N GLY A 471 -3.95 4.71 -12.66
CA GLY A 471 -4.62 5.24 -11.47
C GLY A 471 -6.04 5.75 -11.70
N MET A 472 -6.28 6.99 -11.27
CA MET A 472 -7.56 7.71 -11.35
C MET A 472 -7.96 8.03 -12.80
N PRO A 473 -9.22 8.46 -13.06
CA PRO A 473 -9.76 8.60 -14.41
C PRO A 473 -8.88 9.41 -15.36
N LYS A 474 -8.41 8.74 -16.43
CA LYS A 474 -7.56 9.31 -17.48
C LYS A 474 -7.95 8.73 -18.84
N THR A 475 -7.52 9.42 -19.89
CA THR A 475 -7.66 8.95 -21.27
C THR A 475 -6.39 8.24 -21.68
N MET A 476 -6.47 6.95 -22.03
CA MET A 476 -5.41 6.29 -22.79
C MET A 476 -5.65 6.40 -24.29
N VAL A 477 -4.57 6.54 -25.07
CA VAL A 477 -4.64 6.71 -26.52
C VAL A 477 -3.78 5.66 -27.21
N LEU A 478 -4.39 4.87 -28.09
CA LEU A 478 -3.72 3.82 -28.86
C LEU A 478 -3.81 4.12 -30.34
N ASP A 479 -2.66 4.20 -31.04
CA ASP A 479 -2.65 4.24 -32.49
C ASP A 479 -3.09 2.89 -33.06
N VAL A 480 -4.16 2.90 -33.85
CA VAL A 480 -4.78 1.72 -34.49
C VAL A 480 -4.87 1.89 -36.00
N SER A 481 -4.11 2.82 -36.57
CA SER A 481 -4.19 3.21 -37.98
C SER A 481 -4.01 2.01 -38.93
N ASP A 482 -3.00 1.19 -38.68
CA ASP A 482 -2.66 0.04 -39.53
C ASP A 482 -3.77 -1.02 -39.52
N ILE A 483 -4.30 -1.37 -38.35
CA ILE A 483 -5.34 -2.39 -38.25
C ILE A 483 -6.70 -1.89 -38.77
N ILE A 484 -6.98 -0.59 -38.66
CA ILE A 484 -8.16 0.03 -39.27
C ILE A 484 -8.06 -0.02 -40.81
N ALA A 485 -6.87 0.23 -41.35
CA ALA A 485 -6.60 0.08 -42.79
C ALA A 485 -6.76 -1.38 -43.26
N ASP A 486 -6.42 -2.35 -42.41
CA ASP A 486 -6.66 -3.78 -42.63
C ASP A 486 -8.11 -4.23 -42.39
N GLY A 487 -9.00 -3.29 -42.04
CA GLY A 487 -10.44 -3.51 -41.96
C GLY A 487 -10.97 -3.80 -40.56
N ALA A 488 -10.21 -3.55 -39.48
CA ALA A 488 -10.69 -3.70 -38.11
C ALA A 488 -12.00 -2.96 -37.87
N ARG A 489 -12.97 -3.64 -37.26
CA ARG A 489 -14.27 -3.07 -36.82
C ARG A 489 -14.63 -3.45 -35.40
N GLN A 490 -14.06 -4.55 -34.92
CA GLN A 490 -14.32 -5.04 -33.58
C GLN A 490 -13.01 -5.10 -32.81
N PHE A 491 -13.03 -4.57 -31.59
CA PHE A 491 -11.93 -4.59 -30.65
C PHE A 491 -12.31 -5.44 -29.45
N ARG A 492 -11.36 -6.16 -28.90
CA ARG A 492 -11.52 -6.95 -27.68
C ARG A 492 -10.38 -6.65 -26.71
N ILE A 493 -10.73 -6.44 -25.46
CA ILE A 493 -9.82 -6.26 -24.33
C ILE A 493 -10.02 -7.44 -23.38
N GLU A 494 -8.96 -8.17 -23.04
CA GLU A 494 -8.98 -9.31 -22.11
C GLU A 494 -8.05 -9.03 -20.92
N SER A 495 -8.51 -9.22 -19.69
CA SER A 495 -7.73 -8.95 -18.47
C SER A 495 -8.35 -9.64 -17.24
N ASN A 496 -7.66 -9.62 -16.11
CA ASN A 496 -8.23 -9.91 -14.78
C ASN A 496 -7.98 -8.75 -13.77
N LEU A 497 -7.64 -7.56 -14.27
CA LEU A 497 -7.48 -6.34 -13.48
C LEU A 497 -8.81 -5.68 -13.18
N GLU A 498 -8.96 -5.11 -11.99
CA GLU A 498 -10.11 -4.26 -11.64
C GLU A 498 -10.07 -2.91 -12.40
N LEU A 499 -10.57 -2.93 -13.64
CA LEU A 499 -10.60 -1.80 -14.57
C LEU A 499 -12.02 -1.35 -14.86
N TYR A 500 -12.20 -0.04 -14.98
CA TYR A 500 -13.48 0.60 -15.21
C TYR A 500 -13.40 1.55 -16.41
N TRP A 501 -14.19 1.28 -17.44
CA TRP A 501 -14.24 2.09 -18.67
C TRP A 501 -15.46 3.00 -18.66
N ASP A 502 -15.24 4.30 -18.84
CA ASP A 502 -16.29 5.33 -18.88
C ASP A 502 -16.59 5.74 -20.34
N ARG A 503 -15.58 5.70 -21.21
CA ARG A 503 -15.75 6.06 -22.61
C ARG A 503 -14.82 5.32 -23.55
N ALA A 504 -15.32 4.92 -24.71
CA ALA A 504 -14.53 4.30 -25.79
C ALA A 504 -14.94 4.88 -27.15
N PHE A 505 -13.97 5.36 -27.95
CA PHE A 505 -14.25 5.84 -29.30
C PHE A 505 -13.03 5.80 -30.23
N LEU A 506 -13.30 5.71 -31.53
CA LEU A 506 -12.31 5.93 -32.59
C LEU A 506 -12.34 7.40 -33.03
N ALA A 507 -11.18 7.96 -33.31
CA ALA A 507 -11.09 9.29 -33.92
C ALA A 507 -9.87 9.43 -34.82
N SER A 508 -9.98 10.33 -35.80
CA SER A 508 -8.84 10.79 -36.59
C SER A 508 -7.97 11.72 -35.76
N ILE A 509 -6.67 11.41 -35.69
CA ILE A 509 -5.69 12.16 -34.90
C ILE A 509 -4.75 12.95 -35.80
N LYS A 510 -4.37 14.15 -35.35
CA LYS A 510 -3.36 15.00 -36.00
C LYS A 510 -2.51 15.71 -34.95
N PRO A 511 -1.20 15.94 -35.18
CA PRO A 511 -0.43 16.80 -34.30
C PRO A 511 -0.93 18.26 -34.40
N PRO A 512 -0.92 19.03 -33.30
CA PRO A 512 -1.15 20.47 -33.38
C PRO A 512 -0.03 21.16 -34.17
N ALA A 513 -0.35 22.28 -34.82
CA ALA A 513 0.65 23.10 -35.49
C ALA A 513 1.64 23.69 -34.46
N PRO A 514 2.93 23.89 -34.80
CA PRO A 514 3.92 24.41 -33.86
C PRO A 514 3.55 25.74 -33.20
N GLN A 515 2.79 26.60 -33.89
CA GLN A 515 2.34 27.90 -33.36
C GLN A 515 1.25 27.78 -32.29
N GLN A 516 0.63 26.60 -32.14
CA GLN A 516 -0.40 26.32 -31.14
C GLN A 516 0.19 25.80 -29.83
N ILE A 517 1.49 25.48 -29.79
CA ILE A 517 2.14 24.85 -28.64
C ILE A 517 3.02 25.88 -27.94
N HIS A 518 2.83 26.02 -26.63
CA HIS A 518 3.59 26.96 -25.81
C HIS A 518 4.12 26.26 -24.56
N THR A 519 5.45 26.16 -24.42
CA THR A 519 6.07 25.73 -23.15
C THR A 519 6.08 26.89 -22.19
N ILE A 520 5.56 26.67 -20.98
CA ILE A 520 5.41 27.71 -19.96
C ILE A 520 6.56 27.58 -18.97
N PRO A 521 7.36 28.63 -18.74
CA PRO A 521 8.49 28.54 -17.84
C PRO A 521 8.01 28.47 -16.38
N LEU A 522 8.61 27.55 -15.62
CA LEU A 522 8.44 27.48 -14.17
C LEU A 522 9.00 28.77 -13.54
N HIS A 523 8.18 29.50 -12.80
CA HIS A 523 8.59 30.71 -12.11
C HIS A 523 9.10 30.42 -10.70
N SER A 524 8.37 29.57 -9.96
CA SER A 524 8.74 29.15 -8.61
C SER A 524 8.11 27.83 -8.24
N ALA A 525 8.80 27.08 -7.37
CA ALA A 525 8.30 25.88 -6.73
C ALA A 525 8.64 25.95 -5.24
N ILE A 526 7.64 25.76 -4.38
CA ILE A 526 7.78 25.85 -2.93
C ILE A 526 7.26 24.56 -2.32
N LEU A 527 8.14 23.83 -1.64
CA LEU A 527 7.78 22.67 -0.83
C LEU A 527 7.45 23.12 0.60
N ARG A 528 6.33 22.66 1.13
CA ARG A 528 5.86 22.97 2.49
C ARG A 528 5.08 21.79 3.07
N ASP A 529 4.82 21.85 4.37
CA ASP A 529 3.78 21.04 5.01
C ASP A 529 2.40 21.44 4.46
N GLY A 530 1.70 20.49 3.87
CA GLY A 530 0.44 20.67 3.17
C GLY A 530 -0.77 20.11 3.89
N GLY A 531 -0.57 19.16 4.82
CA GLY A 531 -1.59 18.29 5.37
C GLY A 531 -2.13 17.26 4.37
N TYR A 532 -3.13 16.49 4.80
CA TYR A 532 -3.71 15.39 4.04
C TYR A 532 -5.11 15.76 3.54
N PRO A 533 -5.31 15.96 2.22
CA PRO A 533 -6.63 16.25 1.68
C PRO A 533 -7.55 15.05 1.82
N ARG A 534 -8.80 15.30 2.20
CA ARG A 534 -9.80 14.24 2.38
C ARG A 534 -10.20 13.63 1.05
N GLU A 535 -10.28 12.31 1.04
CA GLU A 535 -10.78 11.50 -0.07
C GLU A 535 -12.24 11.14 0.19
N PHE A 536 -13.16 11.61 -0.65
CA PHE A 536 -14.55 11.17 -0.65
C PHE A 536 -15.23 11.49 -1.98
N SER A 537 -16.39 10.88 -2.18
CA SER A 537 -17.21 11.08 -3.37
C SER A 537 -18.39 12.01 -3.09
N ASP A 538 -18.44 13.17 -3.76
CA ASP A 538 -19.56 14.11 -3.65
C ASP A 538 -20.89 13.51 -4.16
N ASP A 539 -20.80 12.67 -5.19
CA ASP A 539 -21.95 12.07 -5.89
C ASP A 539 -22.23 10.63 -5.44
N GLY A 540 -21.38 10.06 -4.57
CA GLY A 540 -21.46 8.68 -4.11
C GLY A 540 -20.96 7.64 -5.12
N ASN A 541 -20.50 8.05 -6.30
CA ASN A 541 -19.91 7.15 -7.30
C ASN A 541 -18.41 6.95 -7.05
N LEU A 542 -17.83 5.91 -7.65
CA LEU A 542 -16.38 5.69 -7.64
C LEU A 542 -15.72 6.32 -8.89
N PRO A 543 -14.39 6.52 -8.86
CA PRO A 543 -13.57 6.56 -7.65
C PRO A 543 -13.86 7.82 -6.84
N ALA A 544 -13.55 7.81 -5.56
CA ALA A 544 -13.57 9.01 -4.73
C ALA A 544 -12.57 10.05 -5.25
N THR A 545 -12.74 11.32 -4.88
CA THR A 545 -11.84 12.42 -5.28
C THR A 545 -11.28 13.12 -4.06
N TYR A 546 -10.20 13.90 -4.26
CA TYR A 546 -9.54 14.64 -3.18
C TYR A 546 -10.03 16.09 -3.08
N HIS A 547 -10.19 16.57 -1.85
CA HIS A 547 -10.76 17.89 -1.58
C HIS A 547 -9.75 18.82 -0.93
N TYR A 548 -9.16 19.72 -1.72
CA TYR A 548 -8.04 20.58 -1.32
C TYR A 548 -8.31 21.44 -0.07
N ASP A 549 -9.51 22.00 0.07
CA ASP A 549 -9.84 22.87 1.21
C ASP A 549 -10.20 22.09 2.48
N GLN A 550 -10.35 20.77 2.39
CA GLN A 550 -10.68 19.88 3.50
C GLN A 550 -9.47 19.00 3.80
N ARG A 551 -8.59 19.49 4.68
CA ARG A 551 -7.33 18.83 5.01
C ARG A 551 -7.25 18.52 6.49
N ASP A 552 -6.78 17.32 6.78
CA ASP A 552 -6.39 16.93 8.12
C ASP A 552 -4.88 17.22 8.30
N PRO A 553 -4.45 17.83 9.41
CA PRO A 553 -3.05 18.19 9.64
C PRO A 553 -2.14 16.98 9.88
N SER A 554 -2.74 15.83 10.21
CA SER A 554 -2.04 14.58 10.46
C SER A 554 -3.00 13.41 10.22
N LEU A 555 -2.45 12.28 9.78
CA LEU A 555 -3.14 10.99 9.72
C LEU A 555 -2.27 9.93 10.39
N ASP A 556 -2.87 8.82 10.82
CA ASP A 556 -2.16 7.65 11.37
C ASP A 556 -1.41 6.88 10.27
N TYR A 557 -0.57 7.58 9.52
CA TYR A 557 0.24 7.06 8.44
C TYR A 557 1.66 6.80 8.94
N ARG A 558 2.26 5.73 8.43
CA ARG A 558 3.65 5.41 8.74
C ARG A 558 4.56 6.34 7.94
N PRO A 559 5.48 7.08 8.60
CA PRO A 559 6.53 7.77 7.89
C PRO A 559 7.62 6.79 7.45
N MET A 560 8.41 7.19 6.47
CA MET A 560 9.65 6.49 6.10
C MET A 560 10.62 6.45 7.29
N LYS A 561 10.94 5.25 7.80
CA LYS A 561 11.76 5.08 9.02
C LYS A 561 13.21 5.55 8.84
N GLU A 562 13.74 5.41 7.63
CA GLU A 562 15.13 5.70 7.31
C GLU A 562 15.27 6.73 6.19
N GLY A 563 16.35 7.52 6.23
CA GLY A 563 16.68 8.50 5.20
C GLY A 563 16.11 9.90 5.47
N HIS A 564 16.28 10.78 4.49
CA HIS A 564 15.85 12.17 4.56
C HIS A 564 15.18 12.58 3.26
N VAL A 565 14.10 13.34 3.39
CA VAL A 565 13.35 13.97 2.30
C VAL A 565 13.76 15.45 2.17
N THR A 566 13.23 16.14 1.16
CA THR A 566 13.69 17.50 0.81
C THR A 566 13.24 18.53 1.83
N ARG A 567 14.12 19.42 2.26
CA ARG A 567 13.81 20.53 3.16
C ARG A 567 12.73 21.45 2.57
N TYR A 568 11.92 22.05 3.43
CA TYR A 568 10.94 23.05 3.01
C TYR A 568 11.59 24.33 2.46
N GLY A 569 10.82 25.02 1.62
CA GLY A 569 11.20 26.26 0.96
C GLY A 569 11.26 26.13 -0.56
N ARG A 570 11.99 27.05 -1.19
CA ARG A 570 12.11 27.10 -2.66
C ARG A 570 12.98 25.96 -3.19
N VAL A 571 12.45 25.22 -4.16
CA VAL A 571 13.07 24.04 -4.79
C VAL A 571 13.06 24.10 -6.33
N ASP A 572 12.67 25.22 -6.93
CA ASP A 572 12.53 25.39 -8.38
C ASP A 572 13.77 25.00 -9.19
N SER A 573 14.97 25.18 -8.64
CA SER A 573 16.22 24.77 -9.29
C SER A 573 16.36 23.27 -9.51
N LEU A 574 15.65 22.45 -8.72
CA LEU A 574 15.67 20.98 -8.81
C LEU A 574 14.65 20.42 -9.81
N LEU A 575 13.82 21.26 -10.42
CA LEU A 575 12.71 20.81 -11.29
C LEU A 575 12.91 21.17 -12.77
N ALA A 576 14.06 21.75 -13.10
CA ALA A 576 14.32 22.36 -14.40
C ALA A 576 14.77 21.35 -15.47
N ALA A 577 15.37 20.22 -15.07
CA ALA A 577 15.95 19.25 -16.00
C ALA A 577 15.95 17.85 -15.36
N VAL A 578 16.02 16.83 -16.20
CA VAL A 578 16.25 15.45 -15.75
C VAL A 578 17.75 15.27 -15.51
N ASP A 579 18.19 15.53 -14.28
CA ASP A 579 19.61 15.51 -13.88
C ASP A 579 19.88 14.68 -12.62
N ASP A 580 18.90 13.84 -12.24
CA ASP A 580 19.00 12.94 -11.11
C ASP A 580 19.13 13.72 -9.76
N GLN A 581 18.62 14.95 -9.64
CA GLN A 581 18.55 15.73 -8.39
C GLN A 581 17.10 16.02 -8.00
N LEU A 582 16.59 15.23 -7.06
CA LEU A 582 15.16 15.05 -6.86
C LEU A 582 14.57 16.08 -5.86
N VAL A 583 13.35 16.53 -6.12
CA VAL A 583 12.46 16.99 -5.05
C VAL A 583 11.78 15.75 -4.48
N ILE A 584 12.25 15.33 -3.31
CA ILE A 584 11.64 14.26 -2.50
C ILE A 584 10.53 14.85 -1.62
N ILE A 585 9.30 14.51 -1.95
CA ILE A 585 8.05 14.89 -1.29
C ILE A 585 7.64 13.71 -0.39
N GLY A 586 7.46 13.99 0.91
CA GLY A 586 7.05 13.03 1.93
C GLY A 586 5.55 13.10 2.22
N GLY A 587 5.07 12.22 3.08
CA GLY A 587 3.65 12.12 3.44
C GLY A 587 3.12 13.43 4.03
N GLY A 588 2.04 13.97 3.46
CA GLY A 588 1.40 15.22 3.89
C GLY A 588 2.07 16.49 3.35
N ASP A 589 3.15 16.38 2.57
CA ASP A 589 3.77 17.54 1.96
C ASP A 589 3.01 18.05 0.73
N GLU A 590 3.25 19.32 0.43
CA GLU A 590 2.71 20.01 -0.73
C GLU A 590 3.79 20.78 -1.47
N LEU A 591 3.88 20.53 -2.78
CA LEU A 591 4.70 21.26 -3.73
C LEU A 591 3.81 22.23 -4.52
N ILE A 592 3.85 23.50 -4.14
CA ILE A 592 3.17 24.59 -4.87
C ILE A 592 4.03 25.06 -6.02
N LEU A 593 3.45 25.08 -7.22
CA LEU A 593 4.10 25.52 -8.46
C LEU A 593 3.43 26.78 -8.99
N GLU A 594 4.24 27.74 -9.40
CA GLU A 594 3.78 28.87 -10.21
C GLU A 594 4.50 28.88 -11.56
N PHE A 595 3.75 28.94 -12.65
CA PHE A 595 4.26 29.08 -14.01
C PHE A 595 3.97 30.49 -14.54
N ASP A 596 4.89 31.04 -15.33
CA ASP A 596 4.77 32.40 -15.87
C ASP A 596 3.90 32.42 -17.13
N ALA A 597 2.71 33.01 -17.01
CA ALA A 597 1.75 33.15 -18.11
C ALA A 597 1.90 34.44 -18.91
N SER A 598 2.83 35.33 -18.55
CA SER A 598 2.93 36.68 -19.16
C SER A 598 3.23 36.68 -20.65
N SER A 599 3.85 35.61 -21.17
CA SER A 599 4.17 35.46 -22.59
C SER A 599 3.11 34.69 -23.39
N LEU A 600 2.01 34.27 -22.76
CA LEU A 600 0.95 33.54 -23.45
C LEU A 600 0.17 34.47 -24.39
N PRO A 601 -0.10 34.04 -25.64
CA PRO A 601 -0.97 34.79 -26.52
C PRO A 601 -2.41 34.77 -26.00
N GLU A 602 -3.15 35.85 -26.27
CA GLU A 602 -4.60 35.86 -26.15
C GLU A 602 -5.20 34.82 -27.10
N LEU A 603 -6.19 34.07 -26.61
CA LEU A 603 -6.90 33.08 -27.43
C LEU A 603 -7.73 33.79 -28.50
N LEU A 604 -7.74 33.21 -29.70
CA LEU A 604 -8.66 33.63 -30.75
C LEU A 604 -10.12 33.39 -30.31
N PRO A 605 -11.10 34.18 -30.79
CA PRO A 605 -12.51 33.88 -30.52
C PRO A 605 -12.89 32.46 -30.96
N GLY A 606 -13.56 31.71 -30.07
CA GLY A 606 -13.94 30.31 -30.30
C GLY A 606 -12.78 29.30 -30.14
N TRP A 607 -11.67 29.71 -29.53
CA TRP A 607 -10.56 28.84 -29.18
C TRP A 607 -10.49 28.61 -27.67
N GLU A 608 -9.98 27.44 -27.33
CA GLU A 608 -9.72 26.97 -25.98
C GLU A 608 -8.25 26.57 -25.85
N ARG A 609 -7.79 26.42 -24.60
CA ARG A 609 -6.43 26.00 -24.26
C ARG A 609 -6.48 24.75 -23.40
N THR A 610 -5.93 23.65 -23.91
CA THR A 610 -5.66 22.46 -23.10
C THR A 610 -4.25 22.58 -22.52
N TRP A 611 -4.05 22.10 -21.30
CA TRP A 611 -2.75 22.11 -20.64
C TRP A 611 -2.25 20.67 -20.47
N LEU A 612 -0.96 20.46 -20.68
CA LEU A 612 -0.28 19.19 -20.49
C LEU A 612 0.87 19.40 -19.49
N LEU A 613 0.80 18.71 -18.37
CA LEU A 613 1.91 18.67 -17.40
C LEU A 613 2.76 17.45 -17.73
N ASP A 614 3.90 17.71 -18.36
CA ASP A 614 4.92 16.71 -18.68
C ASP A 614 5.85 16.52 -17.48
N THR A 615 5.86 15.30 -16.95
CA THR A 615 6.49 14.96 -15.68
C THR A 615 7.61 13.95 -15.85
N PHE A 616 8.60 14.03 -14.97
CA PHE A 616 9.63 13.02 -14.82
C PHE A 616 9.85 12.75 -13.33
N GLY A 617 9.54 11.55 -12.87
CA GLY A 617 9.65 11.19 -11.47
C GLY A 617 9.19 9.78 -11.14
N TRP A 618 9.24 9.46 -9.85
CA TRP A 618 8.90 8.15 -9.32
C TRP A 618 8.09 8.29 -8.04
N CYS A 619 7.47 7.20 -7.59
CA CYS A 619 6.88 7.12 -6.26
C CYS A 619 7.25 5.80 -5.59
N LYS A 620 7.17 5.73 -4.26
CA LYS A 620 7.47 4.51 -3.51
C LYS A 620 6.65 4.40 -2.23
N ASP A 621 5.88 3.32 -2.15
CA ASP A 621 5.07 3.00 -1.00
C ASP A 621 5.83 2.28 0.13
N LEU A 622 5.13 2.08 1.24
CA LEU A 622 5.59 1.33 2.41
C LEU A 622 4.97 -0.09 2.48
N ASP A 623 4.46 -0.66 1.38
CA ASP A 623 3.98 -2.05 1.42
C ASP A 623 5.15 -2.98 1.84
N PRO A 624 4.93 -3.93 2.77
CA PRO A 624 6.01 -4.78 3.28
C PRO A 624 6.79 -5.56 2.21
N LEU A 625 6.18 -5.80 1.04
CA LEU A 625 6.84 -6.49 -0.07
C LEU A 625 7.37 -5.55 -1.15
N THR A 626 7.18 -4.24 -1.00
CA THR A 626 7.80 -3.26 -1.90
C THR A 626 9.31 -3.23 -1.69
N GLY A 627 10.04 -3.23 -2.80
CA GLY A 627 11.49 -3.17 -2.80
C GLY A 627 12.02 -1.97 -2.03
N ALA A 628 12.86 -2.20 -1.02
CA ALA A 628 13.40 -1.15 -0.15
C ALA A 628 12.34 -0.23 0.48
N CYS A 629 11.22 -0.80 0.96
CA CYS A 629 10.12 -0.10 1.64
C CYS A 629 10.49 0.56 2.98
N ARG A 630 11.65 0.22 3.59
CA ARG A 630 12.02 0.70 4.94
C ARG A 630 12.41 2.18 5.03
N GLY A 631 12.70 2.84 3.91
CA GLY A 631 13.11 4.25 3.97
C GLY A 631 13.20 4.93 2.61
N VAL A 632 13.67 6.17 2.60
CA VAL A 632 13.78 7.02 1.40
C VAL A 632 14.80 6.49 0.39
N GLY A 633 15.83 5.78 0.86
CA GLY A 633 16.83 5.17 0.00
C GLY A 633 16.45 3.76 -0.50
N PRO A 634 17.17 3.23 -1.50
CA PRO A 634 18.08 3.94 -2.40
C PRO A 634 17.32 4.94 -3.28
N LEU A 635 17.96 6.05 -3.65
CA LEU A 635 17.32 7.04 -4.53
C LEU A 635 17.28 6.53 -5.98
N PRO A 636 16.15 6.61 -6.70
CA PRO A 636 16.07 6.22 -8.10
C PRO A 636 16.91 7.13 -8.99
N TYR A 637 17.29 6.68 -10.19
CA TYR A 637 17.97 7.50 -11.19
C TYR A 637 17.65 6.99 -12.60
N ARG A 638 17.69 7.88 -13.60
CA ARG A 638 17.23 7.58 -14.97
C ARG A 638 17.91 6.35 -15.59
N GLY A 639 19.20 6.18 -15.29
CA GLY A 639 20.01 5.11 -15.86
C GLY A 639 19.89 3.75 -15.15
N MET A 640 19.02 3.62 -14.15
CA MET A 640 18.97 2.40 -13.35
C MET A 640 18.41 1.21 -14.14
N SER A 641 19.03 0.03 -14.00
CA SER A 641 18.56 -1.16 -14.71
C SER A 641 17.28 -1.76 -14.10
N GLN A 642 17.13 -1.63 -12.78
CA GLN A 642 16.00 -2.09 -12.00
C GLN A 642 15.96 -1.34 -10.66
N TYR A 643 14.88 -1.52 -9.90
CA TYR A 643 14.78 -1.02 -8.54
C TYR A 643 14.40 -2.15 -7.56
N PRO A 644 15.08 -2.30 -6.40
CA PRO A 644 16.24 -1.53 -5.97
C PRO A 644 17.46 -1.72 -6.89
N PRO A 645 18.28 -0.68 -7.13
CA PRO A 645 19.45 -0.81 -8.00
C PRO A 645 20.45 -1.84 -7.45
N PRO A 646 21.04 -2.69 -8.31
CA PRO A 646 22.12 -3.60 -7.93
C PRO A 646 23.25 -2.88 -7.17
N ALA A 647 23.87 -3.59 -6.23
CA ALA A 647 24.89 -3.00 -5.36
C ALA A 647 26.14 -2.51 -6.13
N ASP A 648 26.46 -3.17 -7.24
CA ASP A 648 27.60 -2.90 -8.11
C ASP A 648 27.29 -1.95 -9.28
N GLU A 649 26.03 -1.52 -9.43
CA GLU A 649 25.65 -0.59 -10.48
C GLU A 649 26.19 0.83 -10.17
N PRO A 650 26.85 1.51 -11.15
CA PRO A 650 27.33 2.88 -10.96
C PRO A 650 26.18 3.86 -10.70
N LYS A 651 26.22 4.55 -9.56
CA LYS A 651 25.21 5.52 -9.13
C LYS A 651 25.69 6.95 -9.36
N PRO A 652 24.81 7.91 -9.65
CA PRO A 652 25.16 9.33 -9.69
C PRO A 652 25.73 9.80 -8.35
N ASP A 653 26.78 10.64 -8.37
CA ASP A 653 27.27 11.30 -7.16
C ASP A 653 26.29 12.42 -6.75
N ARG A 654 25.61 12.18 -5.63
CA ARG A 654 24.57 13.05 -5.07
C ARG A 654 24.98 13.69 -3.74
N SER A 655 26.24 13.55 -3.33
CA SER A 655 26.69 13.91 -1.97
C SER A 655 26.41 15.38 -1.62
N ASN A 656 26.71 16.29 -2.55
CA ASN A 656 26.46 17.72 -2.36
C ASN A 656 24.96 18.05 -2.38
N TYR A 657 24.22 17.48 -3.32
CA TYR A 657 22.76 17.66 -3.42
C TYR A 657 22.07 17.18 -2.13
N GLN A 658 22.37 15.97 -1.64
CA GLN A 658 21.75 15.42 -0.43
C GLN A 658 22.06 16.26 0.81
N THR A 659 23.30 16.75 0.94
CA THR A 659 23.71 17.62 2.06
C THR A 659 22.94 18.94 2.09
N ILE A 660 22.63 19.50 0.91
CA ILE A 660 21.96 20.81 0.79
C ILE A 660 20.44 20.67 0.88
N TRP A 661 19.87 19.60 0.32
CA TRP A 661 18.44 19.48 0.08
C TRP A 661 17.76 18.42 0.94
N ASN A 662 18.37 17.25 1.14
CA ASN A 662 17.74 16.15 1.88
C ASN A 662 18.12 16.19 3.37
N THR A 663 17.53 17.14 4.10
CA THR A 663 17.92 17.45 5.49
C THR A 663 16.82 17.29 6.52
N ARG A 664 15.61 16.85 6.14
CA ARG A 664 14.54 16.55 7.09
C ARG A 664 14.14 15.08 7.00
N ARG A 665 13.61 14.55 8.10
CA ARG A 665 12.89 13.28 8.07
C ARG A 665 11.48 13.52 7.52
N ASP A 666 10.91 12.46 6.99
CA ASP A 666 9.50 12.39 6.63
C ASP A 666 8.64 12.69 7.85
#